data_AF-A0A849MKK0-F1
#
_entry.id   AF-A0A849MKK0-F1
#
_cell.length_a   1.000
_cell.length_b   1.000
_cell.length_c   1.000
_cell.angle_alpha   90.00
_cell.angle_beta   90.00
_cell.angle_gamma   90.00
#
_symmetry.space_group_name_H-M   'P 1'
#
loop_
_entity.id
_entity.type
_entity.pdbx_description
1 polymer ?
#
loop_
_entity_poly.entity_id
_entity_poly.type
_entity_poly.pdbx_seq_one_letter_code
_entity_poly.pdbx_strand_id
1 'polypeptide(L)'
;MAASEKIVSLQNLDNVIDLPPPPIFMDADNEQLQNADIELHCMNGSVLDGKLHTLDGTKQLIHFVSVTQTKMEILSFDEVRFILFKAELNYVEDDKNTSSLENHHQKQPYKITFADGKEFIGNSAVTMIDDIGVNFFKVNKDDVSTRIFIPKSAIADFEVGAQIGTILKANESLTDEGLKQGLDEQNKKRSRPLGEYLKDKGIVTESDLEKVLQQQKETSEFPKVRLGELLISEGLITEIDLEEALGLQKTDRERKLGDILIDIGATTQDAVHSALASKLGLPFVKLREFSVDIDVLDHIPVLIAKKEQAMPLMMSGNRLVVAVPDPTRSDVSQILSFVANKHIEIVISTPDDIDWAINEFYGNNIDINVAQIESELLTSSNITENNDDLEKMANEKPIVRLVQNLIIESVNRGASDIHIRPLSGGVQVLFRIHGKLTLIKNFSKSLLSAIVSRIKVISRMDIAQRRLPQDGRVQMTFNDEKVDMRVSTMPTVEGESVVIRLLASAATLKPVEELGFNEKDTEGFLELLNRGAGMILVTGPTSSGKSTTLYSALNVLKKMNVNIITVEDPVEIRLDGLEQVQVLNEIGMNFGRALRNILRHDPDVIMIGEIRDEETADIAFKAAQTGHLVLSTLHTNSAADTIVRLKEMNVEPYTIASSLLGIVAQRLIAKNCEHCRINEDVSSVVRQLMSISSDEKFYISQGCDICGNSGVTGRVPAYEFLKVTEQIQNNILTNAPSLELNQTAELEGMQSIVQCALGYARNGDASIADVHRIFVS
;
A
#
# COMPACT_ATOMS: atom_id res chain seq x y z
N MET A 1 26.25 -48.44 29.63
CA MET A 1 26.16 -47.69 30.89
C MET A 1 25.44 -46.38 30.60
N ALA A 2 24.16 -46.27 30.95
CA ALA A 2 23.36 -45.03 30.84
C ALA A 2 22.05 -45.23 31.64
N ALA A 3 22.17 -45.31 32.97
CA ALA A 3 21.05 -45.51 33.89
C ALA A 3 21.34 -44.78 35.22
N SER A 4 21.66 -43.50 35.09
CA SER A 4 22.12 -42.56 36.12
C SER A 4 22.35 -41.22 35.39
N GLU A 5 21.74 -40.08 35.72
CA GLU A 5 20.96 -39.68 36.89
C GLU A 5 19.77 -38.79 36.45
N LYS A 6 18.52 -39.13 36.83
CA LYS A 6 17.37 -38.21 36.83
C LYS A 6 17.00 -37.90 38.29
N ILE A 7 17.84 -37.13 38.99
CA ILE A 7 17.58 -36.70 40.37
C ILE A 7 17.99 -35.23 40.51
N VAL A 8 17.02 -34.33 40.57
CA VAL A 8 17.20 -32.89 40.81
C VAL A 8 16.79 -32.58 42.26
N SER A 9 17.48 -31.66 42.93
CA SER A 9 17.11 -31.25 44.28
C SER A 9 15.86 -30.37 44.31
N LEU A 10 14.99 -30.59 45.29
CA LEU A 10 13.67 -29.97 45.47
C LEU A 10 13.63 -28.44 45.63
N GLN A 11 14.76 -27.73 45.55
CA GLN A 11 14.87 -26.33 46.02
C GLN A 11 14.87 -25.26 44.92
N ASN A 12 14.99 -25.61 43.63
CA ASN A 12 15.07 -24.66 42.52
C ASN A 12 14.27 -25.13 41.27
N LEU A 13 13.02 -25.56 41.46
CA LEU A 13 12.10 -25.87 40.36
C LEU A 13 10.87 -24.96 40.48
N ASP A 14 10.54 -24.25 39.41
CA ASP A 14 9.33 -23.43 39.35
C ASP A 14 8.08 -24.33 39.40
N ASN A 15 7.18 -24.04 40.34
CA ASN A 15 5.95 -24.81 40.57
C ASN A 15 4.89 -24.50 39.49
N VAL A 16 5.12 -24.99 38.28
CA VAL A 16 4.23 -24.82 37.12
C VAL A 16 3.42 -26.09 36.88
N ILE A 17 2.10 -25.96 36.77
CA ILE A 17 1.19 -27.00 36.29
C ILE A 17 0.33 -26.36 35.21
N ASP A 18 0.70 -26.55 33.95
CA ASP A 18 0.12 -25.85 32.79
C ASP A 18 -1.23 -26.44 32.34
N LEU A 19 -2.17 -26.64 33.28
CA LEU A 19 -3.48 -27.25 33.02
C LEU A 19 -4.64 -26.27 33.28
N PRO A 20 -5.62 -26.13 32.36
CA PRO A 20 -6.75 -25.20 32.52
C PRO A 20 -7.74 -25.67 33.61
N PRO A 21 -8.50 -24.80 34.28
CA PRO A 21 -9.54 -25.21 35.23
C PRO A 21 -10.72 -25.92 34.54
N PRO A 22 -11.51 -26.75 35.26
CA PRO A 22 -12.68 -27.43 34.70
C PRO A 22 -13.80 -26.45 34.27
N PRO A 23 -14.80 -26.91 33.49
CA PRO A 23 -15.89 -26.06 32.99
C PRO A 23 -16.76 -25.49 34.12
N ILE A 24 -17.32 -24.28 33.91
CA ILE A 24 -18.05 -23.50 34.94
C ILE A 24 -19.25 -24.23 35.58
N PHE A 25 -19.87 -25.18 34.87
CA PHE A 25 -20.97 -26.00 35.39
C PHE A 25 -20.52 -27.26 36.17
N MET A 26 -19.21 -27.41 36.39
CA MET A 26 -18.59 -28.45 37.21
C MET A 26 -17.89 -27.82 38.42
N ASP A 27 -17.94 -28.52 39.55
CA ASP A 27 -17.38 -28.06 40.81
C ASP A 27 -15.84 -28.04 40.79
N ALA A 28 -15.28 -26.90 40.40
CA ALA A 28 -13.84 -26.67 40.28
C ALA A 28 -13.09 -26.71 41.63
N ASP A 29 -13.77 -26.42 42.75
CA ASP A 29 -13.15 -26.39 44.08
C ASP A 29 -12.73 -27.79 44.56
N ASN A 30 -13.31 -28.85 43.98
CA ASN A 30 -12.88 -30.23 44.20
C ASN A 30 -11.62 -30.63 43.41
N GLU A 31 -11.13 -29.83 42.44
CA GLU A 31 -9.96 -30.16 41.61
C GLU A 31 -8.67 -29.41 42.00
N GLN A 32 -8.07 -29.76 43.13
CA GLN A 32 -6.77 -29.20 43.51
C GLN A 32 -5.61 -29.87 42.76
N LEU A 33 -5.22 -29.31 41.60
CA LEU A 33 -4.21 -29.87 40.69
C LEU A 33 -2.79 -29.98 41.30
N GLN A 34 -2.40 -29.08 42.21
CA GLN A 34 -1.07 -29.10 42.83
C GLN A 34 -0.99 -30.14 43.95
N ASN A 35 -0.08 -31.11 43.82
CA ASN A 35 0.00 -32.32 44.66
C ASN A 35 -1.27 -33.21 44.57
N ALA A 36 -2.02 -33.09 43.47
CA ALA A 36 -3.18 -33.94 43.15
C ALA A 36 -2.81 -35.41 43.14
N ASP A 37 -3.69 -36.26 43.66
CA ASP A 37 -3.59 -37.71 43.51
C ASP A 37 -4.01 -38.10 42.09
N ILE A 38 -3.07 -38.70 41.35
CA ILE A 38 -3.19 -39.01 39.93
C ILE A 38 -2.71 -40.42 39.59
N GLU A 39 -3.30 -40.99 38.54
CA GLU A 39 -2.78 -42.20 37.87
C GLU A 39 -2.17 -41.83 36.52
N LEU A 40 -0.87 -42.07 36.37
CA LEU A 40 -0.15 -41.96 35.11
C LEU A 40 -0.20 -43.29 34.36
N HIS A 41 -0.94 -43.34 33.25
CA HIS A 41 -0.98 -44.51 32.37
C HIS A 41 0.11 -44.38 31.32
N CYS A 42 1.20 -45.13 31.46
CA CYS A 42 2.39 -45.02 30.61
C CYS A 42 2.27 -45.74 29.26
N MET A 43 3.01 -45.29 28.24
CA MET A 43 3.06 -45.88 26.90
C MET A 43 3.46 -47.36 26.91
N ASN A 44 4.42 -47.74 27.77
CA ASN A 44 4.83 -49.14 27.98
C ASN A 44 3.72 -50.04 28.58
N GLY A 45 2.60 -49.48 29.05
CA GLY A 45 1.49 -50.20 29.68
C GLY A 45 1.54 -50.27 31.21
N SER A 46 2.55 -49.71 31.88
CA SER A 46 2.52 -49.55 33.34
C SER A 46 1.55 -48.45 33.75
N VAL A 47 0.98 -48.56 34.96
CA VAL A 47 0.22 -47.49 35.60
C VAL A 47 0.95 -47.11 36.88
N LEU A 48 1.26 -45.83 37.05
CA LEU A 48 1.97 -45.30 38.21
C LEU A 48 1.03 -44.42 39.02
N ASP A 49 0.82 -44.78 40.29
CA ASP A 49 -0.05 -44.07 41.23
C ASP A 49 0.79 -43.20 42.17
N GLY A 50 0.33 -41.98 42.46
CA GLY A 50 1.09 -40.98 43.21
C GLY A 50 0.60 -39.54 43.02
N LYS A 51 1.47 -38.57 43.32
CA LYS A 51 1.13 -37.15 43.33
C LYS A 51 1.82 -36.35 42.24
N LEU A 52 1.07 -35.49 41.56
CA LEU A 52 1.57 -34.54 40.57
C LEU A 52 2.23 -33.35 41.25
N HIS A 53 3.51 -33.08 40.97
CA HIS A 53 4.23 -31.95 41.55
C HIS A 53 4.42 -30.79 40.58
N THR A 54 4.77 -31.09 39.33
CA THR A 54 5.00 -30.11 38.27
C THR A 54 4.58 -30.74 36.94
N LEU A 55 3.93 -29.95 36.09
CA LEU A 55 3.59 -30.32 34.72
C LEU A 55 3.98 -29.12 33.86
N ASP A 56 5.21 -29.16 33.39
CA ASP A 56 5.82 -28.09 32.59
C ASP A 56 5.55 -28.37 31.12
N GLY A 57 4.57 -27.66 30.57
CA GLY A 57 4.14 -27.80 29.18
C GLY A 57 5.18 -27.28 28.18
N THR A 58 6.04 -26.35 28.61
CA THR A 58 7.10 -25.77 27.77
C THR A 58 8.27 -26.74 27.61
N LYS A 59 8.64 -27.46 28.67
CA LYS A 59 9.71 -28.49 28.66
C LYS A 59 9.20 -29.90 28.36
N GLN A 60 7.87 -30.11 28.33
CA GLN A 60 7.21 -31.40 28.15
C GLN A 60 7.62 -32.46 29.20
N LEU A 61 7.73 -32.02 30.46
CA LEU A 61 8.13 -32.86 31.60
C LEU A 61 7.05 -32.91 32.69
N ILE A 62 6.79 -34.12 33.18
CA ILE A 62 5.95 -34.42 34.34
C ILE A 62 6.88 -34.76 35.50
N HIS A 63 6.81 -33.96 36.56
CA HIS A 63 7.48 -34.26 37.83
C HIS A 63 6.44 -34.85 38.78
N PHE A 64 6.67 -36.08 39.20
CA PHE A 64 5.70 -36.90 39.91
C PHE A 64 6.37 -37.65 41.06
N VAL A 65 5.62 -37.89 42.14
CA VAL A 65 6.10 -38.66 43.30
C VAL A 65 5.20 -39.89 43.48
N SER A 66 5.72 -41.08 43.18
CA SER A 66 4.97 -42.33 43.33
C SER A 66 4.67 -42.63 44.81
N VAL A 67 3.50 -43.21 45.09
CA VAL A 67 3.18 -43.75 46.44
C VAL A 67 4.23 -44.79 46.89
N THR A 68 4.89 -45.47 45.96
CA THR A 68 5.84 -46.57 46.26
C THR A 68 7.29 -46.13 46.48
N GLN A 69 7.65 -44.90 46.12
CA GLN A 69 9.03 -44.40 46.19
C GLN A 69 9.08 -42.95 46.69
N THR A 70 9.91 -42.67 47.69
CA THR A 70 10.09 -41.33 48.28
C THR A 70 10.96 -40.37 47.44
N LYS A 71 11.06 -40.60 46.13
CA LYS A 71 11.84 -39.78 45.18
C LYS A 71 10.95 -39.27 44.06
N MET A 72 11.25 -38.06 43.61
CA MET A 72 10.62 -37.46 42.43
C MET A 72 11.12 -38.16 41.17
N GLU A 73 10.20 -38.72 40.40
CA GLU A 73 10.44 -39.22 39.06
C GLU A 73 10.11 -38.12 38.03
N ILE A 74 10.92 -38.03 36.98
CA ILE A 74 10.76 -37.06 35.90
C ILE A 74 10.47 -37.85 34.62
N LEU A 75 9.23 -37.81 34.15
CA LEU A 75 8.77 -38.49 32.95
C LEU A 75 8.58 -37.46 31.83
N SER A 76 8.96 -37.81 30.61
CA SER A 76 8.57 -37.02 29.42
C SER A 76 7.09 -37.25 29.11
N PHE A 77 6.44 -36.27 28.48
CA PHE A 77 5.07 -36.41 27.99
C PHE A 77 4.91 -37.63 27.06
N ASP A 78 5.93 -37.91 26.24
CA ASP A 78 5.99 -39.07 25.33
C ASP A 78 5.99 -40.43 26.05
N GLU A 79 6.31 -40.47 27.34
CA GLU A 79 6.32 -41.70 28.14
C GLU A 79 4.90 -42.02 28.71
N VAL A 80 3.95 -41.09 28.62
CA VAL A 80 2.63 -41.12 29.28
C VAL A 80 1.49 -41.05 28.26
N ARG A 81 0.60 -42.06 28.21
CA ARG A 81 -0.64 -42.00 27.42
C ARG A 81 -1.59 -40.95 27.96
N PHE A 82 -1.89 -40.99 29.26
CA PHE A 82 -2.76 -40.02 29.92
C PHE A 82 -2.54 -39.99 31.43
N ILE A 83 -2.97 -38.87 32.02
CA ILE A 83 -3.05 -38.61 33.45
C ILE A 83 -4.54 -38.63 33.82
N LEU A 84 -4.94 -39.57 34.67
CA LEU A 84 -6.26 -39.58 35.30
C LEU A 84 -6.16 -38.87 36.65
N PHE A 85 -6.94 -37.81 36.84
CA PHE A 85 -7.08 -37.15 38.14
C PHE A 85 -8.16 -37.88 38.94
N LYS A 86 -7.85 -38.23 40.19
CA LYS A 86 -8.77 -38.98 41.07
C LYS A 86 -9.85 -38.13 41.72
N ALA A 87 -9.75 -36.80 41.58
CA ALA A 87 -10.78 -35.87 42.00
C ALA A 87 -12.05 -36.06 41.15
N GLU A 88 -13.18 -36.23 41.84
CA GLU A 88 -14.51 -36.34 41.23
C GLU A 88 -15.21 -34.98 41.23
N LEU A 89 -15.72 -34.56 40.07
CA LEU A 89 -16.29 -33.24 39.83
C LEU A 89 -17.80 -33.37 39.57
N ASN A 90 -18.58 -32.85 40.50
CA ASN A 90 -20.04 -32.84 40.42
C ASN A 90 -20.51 -31.73 39.48
N TYR A 91 -21.65 -31.93 38.81
CA TYR A 91 -22.31 -30.85 38.08
C TYR A 91 -23.05 -29.94 39.06
N VAL A 92 -23.08 -28.64 38.77
CA VAL A 92 -23.73 -27.61 39.60
C VAL A 92 -24.99 -27.11 38.89
N GLU A 93 -26.15 -27.22 39.54
CA GLU A 93 -27.42 -26.70 39.00
C GLU A 93 -27.47 -25.15 39.06
N ASP A 94 -27.94 -24.51 37.99
CA ASP A 94 -28.05 -23.04 37.89
C ASP A 94 -29.52 -22.58 37.98
N ASP A 95 -29.82 -21.86 39.07
CA ASP A 95 -31.17 -21.58 39.59
C ASP A 95 -31.96 -20.52 38.78
N LYS A 96 -31.50 -20.16 37.57
CA LYS A 96 -31.98 -18.98 36.82
C LYS A 96 -32.34 -19.14 35.34
N ASN A 97 -32.22 -20.32 34.73
CA ASN A 97 -32.83 -20.59 33.42
C ASN A 97 -33.19 -22.07 33.22
N THR A 98 -34.41 -22.44 33.62
CA THR A 98 -34.98 -23.78 33.39
C THR A 98 -35.27 -24.11 31.92
N SER A 99 -35.08 -23.18 30.99
CA SER A 99 -35.25 -23.39 29.53
C SER A 99 -33.95 -23.63 28.75
N SER A 100 -32.77 -23.50 29.38
CA SER A 100 -31.47 -23.80 28.75
C SER A 100 -30.80 -25.09 29.24
N LEU A 101 -31.22 -25.64 30.38
CA LEU A 101 -30.66 -26.87 30.95
C LEU A 101 -30.84 -28.09 30.03
N GLU A 102 -31.97 -28.23 29.32
CA GLU A 102 -32.21 -29.36 28.41
C GLU A 102 -31.19 -29.47 27.25
N ASN A 103 -30.51 -28.36 26.88
CA ASN A 103 -29.51 -28.35 25.81
C ASN A 103 -28.07 -28.60 26.30
N HIS A 104 -27.78 -28.45 27.60
CA HIS A 104 -26.42 -28.61 28.14
C HIS A 104 -26.05 -30.04 28.54
N HIS A 105 -27.01 -30.97 28.58
CA HIS A 105 -26.75 -32.41 28.84
C HIS A 105 -26.44 -33.26 27.58
N GLN A 106 -26.09 -32.64 26.44
CA GLN A 106 -25.64 -33.40 25.26
C GLN A 106 -24.23 -33.96 25.45
N LYS A 107 -24.15 -35.14 26.10
CA LYS A 107 -22.92 -35.93 26.26
C LYS A 107 -22.28 -36.20 24.91
N GLN A 108 -21.09 -35.65 24.69
CA GLN A 108 -20.40 -35.76 23.41
C GLN A 108 -19.60 -37.07 23.37
N PRO A 109 -19.86 -37.97 22.40
CA PRO A 109 -19.02 -39.14 22.22
C PRO A 109 -17.63 -38.68 21.77
N TYR A 110 -16.60 -39.33 22.29
CA TYR A 110 -15.22 -39.11 21.88
C TYR A 110 -14.54 -40.43 21.52
N LYS A 111 -13.59 -40.34 20.58
CA LYS A 111 -12.66 -41.41 20.24
C LYS A 111 -11.26 -40.82 20.16
N ILE A 112 -10.29 -41.47 20.78
CA ILE A 112 -8.88 -41.05 20.78
C ILE A 112 -8.05 -42.26 20.39
N THR A 113 -7.11 -42.07 19.48
CA THR A 113 -6.11 -43.07 19.12
C THR A 113 -4.77 -42.59 19.66
N PHE A 114 -4.16 -43.33 20.58
CA PHE A 114 -2.84 -43.01 21.11
C PHE A 114 -1.73 -43.32 20.11
N ALA A 115 -0.55 -42.74 20.32
CA ALA A 115 0.65 -42.96 19.51
C ALA A 115 1.09 -44.44 19.40
N ASP A 116 0.69 -45.28 20.35
CA ASP A 116 0.92 -46.74 20.31
C ASP A 116 -0.21 -47.55 19.62
N GLY A 117 -1.15 -46.87 18.97
CA GLY A 117 -2.25 -47.47 18.21
C GLY A 117 -3.41 -47.99 19.07
N LYS A 118 -3.43 -47.74 20.38
CA LYS A 118 -4.56 -48.09 21.26
C LYS A 118 -5.64 -47.03 21.23
N GLU A 119 -6.90 -47.47 21.23
CA GLU A 119 -8.06 -46.58 21.22
C GLU A 119 -8.61 -46.35 22.64
N PHE A 120 -9.04 -45.12 22.91
CA PHE A 120 -9.73 -44.71 24.12
C PHE A 120 -11.03 -43.99 23.74
N ILE A 121 -12.15 -44.66 23.97
CA ILE A 121 -13.48 -44.24 23.53
C ILE A 121 -14.35 -44.03 24.76
N GLY A 122 -15.17 -42.98 24.75
CA GLY A 122 -16.08 -42.68 25.85
C GLY A 122 -17.07 -41.56 25.51
N ASN A 123 -17.70 -41.02 26.54
CA ASN A 123 -18.51 -39.80 26.43
C ASN A 123 -17.95 -38.76 27.40
N SER A 124 -17.79 -37.53 26.93
CA SER A 124 -17.34 -36.41 27.73
C SER A 124 -18.47 -35.41 27.94
N ALA A 125 -18.47 -34.75 29.09
CA ALA A 125 -19.33 -33.61 29.35
C ALA A 125 -18.94 -32.44 28.45
N VAL A 126 -17.65 -32.11 28.47
CA VAL A 126 -16.95 -31.10 27.68
C VAL A 126 -15.51 -31.58 27.48
N THR A 127 -14.95 -31.27 26.32
CA THR A 127 -13.52 -31.43 26.04
C THR A 127 -12.89 -30.07 25.83
N MET A 128 -11.70 -29.86 26.40
CA MET A 128 -10.88 -28.68 26.19
C MET A 128 -9.56 -29.09 25.54
N ILE A 129 -9.15 -28.39 24.50
CA ILE A 129 -7.93 -28.65 23.72
C ILE A 129 -7.01 -27.45 23.91
N ASP A 130 -5.75 -27.71 24.24
CA ASP A 130 -4.73 -26.68 24.46
C ASP A 130 -3.43 -27.04 23.71
N ASP A 131 -2.41 -26.19 23.82
CA ASP A 131 -1.16 -26.37 23.07
C ASP A 131 -0.34 -27.57 23.54
N ILE A 132 -0.57 -28.07 24.76
CA ILE A 132 0.24 -29.09 25.42
C ILE A 132 -0.47 -30.46 25.52
N GLY A 133 -1.80 -30.49 25.34
CA GLY A 133 -2.60 -31.72 25.31
C GLY A 133 -4.11 -31.48 25.21
N VAL A 134 -4.87 -32.49 25.63
CA VAL A 134 -6.34 -32.46 25.63
C VAL A 134 -6.87 -32.88 26.98
N ASN A 135 -7.82 -32.11 27.51
CA ASN A 135 -8.46 -32.29 28.80
C ASN A 135 -9.92 -32.74 28.61
N PHE A 136 -10.23 -33.94 29.08
CA PHE A 136 -11.57 -34.53 29.02
C PHE A 136 -12.19 -34.61 30.41
N PHE A 137 -13.47 -34.25 30.51
CA PHE A 137 -14.28 -34.50 31.71
C PHE A 137 -15.18 -35.69 31.41
N LYS A 138 -14.68 -36.88 31.79
CA LYS A 138 -15.32 -38.15 31.48
C LYS A 138 -16.47 -38.37 32.45
N VAL A 139 -17.69 -38.51 31.91
CA VAL A 139 -18.89 -38.70 32.73
C VAL A 139 -18.95 -40.13 33.26
N ASN A 140 -18.96 -40.28 34.57
CA ASN A 140 -19.17 -41.55 35.27
C ASN A 140 -20.68 -41.78 35.51
N LYS A 141 -21.04 -42.84 36.26
CA LYS A 141 -22.43 -43.37 36.22
C LYS A 141 -23.50 -42.49 36.86
N ASP A 142 -23.12 -41.51 37.66
CA ASP A 142 -24.03 -40.75 38.53
C ASP A 142 -24.02 -39.24 38.20
N ASP A 143 -23.73 -38.86 36.95
CA ASP A 143 -23.47 -37.47 36.51
C ASP A 143 -22.43 -36.75 37.41
N VAL A 144 -21.34 -37.48 37.66
CA VAL A 144 -20.10 -36.99 38.24
C VAL A 144 -18.99 -37.25 37.23
N SER A 145 -18.07 -36.31 37.03
CA SER A 145 -17.02 -36.42 36.01
C SER A 145 -15.63 -36.44 36.61
N THR A 146 -14.73 -37.25 36.04
CA THR A 146 -13.30 -37.23 36.38
C THR A 146 -12.51 -36.65 35.22
N ARG A 147 -11.49 -35.86 35.56
CA ARG A 147 -10.60 -35.26 34.56
C ARG A 147 -9.56 -36.24 34.07
N ILE A 148 -9.37 -36.24 32.75
CA ILE A 148 -8.28 -36.94 32.09
C ILE A 148 -7.51 -35.92 31.25
N PHE A 149 -6.23 -35.71 31.57
CA PHE A 149 -5.31 -34.97 30.70
C PHE A 149 -4.54 -35.95 29.82
N ILE A 150 -4.46 -35.64 28.53
CA ILE A 150 -3.78 -36.46 27.53
C ILE A 150 -2.72 -35.58 26.86
N PRO A 151 -1.41 -35.84 27.09
CA PRO A 151 -0.35 -35.07 26.47
C PRO A 151 -0.47 -35.08 24.94
N LYS A 152 -0.18 -33.97 24.28
CA LYS A 152 -0.33 -33.83 22.82
C LYS A 152 0.51 -34.83 22.04
N SER A 153 1.72 -35.14 22.51
CA SER A 153 2.59 -36.16 21.90
C SER A 153 2.13 -37.60 22.12
N ALA A 154 1.18 -37.83 23.03
CA ALA A 154 0.56 -39.13 23.24
C ALA A 154 -0.57 -39.45 22.26
N ILE A 155 -1.09 -38.44 21.53
CA ILE A 155 -2.24 -38.55 20.64
C ILE A 155 -1.77 -38.73 19.20
N ALA A 156 -2.21 -39.80 18.55
CA ALA A 156 -2.09 -39.96 17.10
C ALA A 156 -3.28 -39.32 16.35
N ASP A 157 -4.49 -39.44 16.92
CA ASP A 157 -5.74 -38.93 16.35
C ASP A 157 -6.81 -38.74 17.45
N PHE A 158 -7.74 -37.79 17.30
CA PHE A 158 -8.87 -37.64 18.22
C PHE A 158 -10.11 -36.98 17.59
N GLU A 159 -11.28 -37.47 17.99
CA GLU A 159 -12.60 -37.02 17.54
C GLU A 159 -13.51 -36.74 18.75
N VAL A 160 -14.29 -35.65 18.73
CA VAL A 160 -15.28 -35.31 19.77
C VAL A 160 -16.54 -34.73 19.13
N GLY A 161 -17.71 -35.26 19.51
CA GLY A 161 -19.02 -34.82 19.03
C GLY A 161 -19.35 -35.25 17.59
N ALA A 162 -20.55 -34.92 17.14
CA ALA A 162 -20.97 -35.18 15.76
C ALA A 162 -20.33 -34.14 14.82
N GLN A 163 -19.43 -34.59 13.94
CA GLN A 163 -18.69 -33.70 13.03
C GLN A 163 -19.66 -32.92 12.12
N ILE A 164 -19.44 -31.61 11.98
CA ILE A 164 -20.29 -30.69 11.19
C ILE A 164 -20.56 -31.21 9.76
N GLY A 165 -19.60 -31.92 9.19
CA GLY A 165 -19.73 -32.59 7.90
C GLY A 165 -20.79 -33.67 7.81
N THR A 166 -20.99 -34.47 8.87
CA THR A 166 -22.03 -35.51 8.87
C THR A 166 -23.43 -34.89 8.89
N ILE A 167 -23.58 -33.71 9.51
CA ILE A 167 -24.81 -32.91 9.49
C ILE A 167 -25.04 -32.28 8.11
N LEU A 168 -24.01 -31.69 7.48
CA LEU A 168 -24.12 -31.11 6.13
C LEU A 168 -24.38 -32.18 5.05
N LYS A 169 -23.82 -33.38 5.22
CA LYS A 169 -24.06 -34.55 4.37
C LYS A 169 -25.46 -35.13 4.54
N ALA A 170 -26.02 -35.12 5.76
CA ALA A 170 -27.40 -35.54 6.02
C ALA A 170 -28.46 -34.62 5.38
N ASN A 171 -28.09 -33.38 5.05
CA ASN A 171 -28.93 -32.39 4.36
C ASN A 171 -28.59 -32.24 2.86
N GLU A 172 -27.89 -33.22 2.26
CA GLU A 172 -27.47 -33.28 0.84
C GLU A 172 -26.66 -32.06 0.32
N SER A 173 -26.23 -31.15 1.19
CA SER A 173 -25.61 -29.87 0.83
C SER A 173 -24.10 -29.93 0.68
N LEU A 174 -23.49 -31.11 0.86
CA LEU A 174 -22.04 -31.31 0.80
C LEU A 174 -21.70 -32.73 0.33
N THR A 175 -20.78 -32.86 -0.63
CA THR A 175 -20.24 -34.15 -1.09
C THR A 175 -19.13 -34.66 -0.15
N ASP A 176 -18.86 -35.96 -0.19
CA ASP A 176 -17.81 -36.60 0.62
C ASP A 176 -16.40 -36.01 0.38
N GLU A 177 -16.12 -35.57 -0.85
CA GLU A 177 -14.85 -34.91 -1.18
C GLU A 177 -14.76 -33.48 -0.60
N GLY A 178 -15.87 -32.73 -0.61
CA GLY A 178 -15.90 -31.35 -0.09
C GLY A 178 -15.73 -31.27 1.43
N LEU A 179 -16.31 -32.23 2.17
CA LEU A 179 -16.08 -32.32 3.62
C LEU A 179 -14.59 -32.53 3.95
N LYS A 180 -13.94 -33.43 3.21
CA LYS A 180 -12.57 -33.84 3.48
C LYS A 180 -11.59 -32.67 3.36
N GLN A 181 -11.81 -31.75 2.42
CA GLN A 181 -11.02 -30.52 2.30
C GLN A 181 -11.26 -29.50 3.43
N GLY A 182 -12.51 -29.36 3.92
CA GLY A 182 -12.84 -28.36 4.94
C GLY A 182 -12.20 -28.63 6.32
N LEU A 183 -12.10 -29.90 6.71
CA LEU A 183 -11.47 -30.31 7.97
C LEU A 183 -9.95 -30.07 7.97
N ASP A 184 -9.29 -30.21 6.82
CA ASP A 184 -7.84 -29.96 6.64
C ASP A 184 -7.44 -28.47 6.80
N GLU A 185 -8.39 -27.53 6.68
CA GLU A 185 -8.15 -26.09 6.91
C GLU A 185 -8.52 -25.63 8.32
N GLN A 186 -9.57 -26.22 8.92
CA GLN A 186 -10.15 -25.72 10.18
C GLN A 186 -9.22 -25.90 11.39
N ASN A 187 -8.45 -27.00 11.46
CA ASN A 187 -7.61 -27.36 12.62
C ASN A 187 -6.40 -26.42 12.89
N LYS A 188 -6.27 -25.28 12.19
CA LYS A 188 -5.05 -24.46 12.17
C LYS A 188 -5.03 -23.17 13.03
N LYS A 189 -6.02 -22.80 13.92
CA LYS A 189 -6.11 -21.38 14.43
C LYS A 189 -6.48 -20.91 15.88
N ARG A 190 -7.33 -21.52 16.73
CA ARG A 190 -8.06 -20.78 17.83
C ARG A 190 -8.45 -21.60 19.09
N SER A 191 -8.81 -21.08 20.31
CA SER A 191 -8.64 -19.78 21.03
C SER A 191 -9.37 -19.74 22.42
N ARG A 192 -8.94 -18.93 23.44
CA ARG A 192 -9.77 -18.53 24.63
C ARG A 192 -9.59 -17.03 25.06
N PRO A 193 -10.58 -16.34 25.71
CA PRO A 193 -10.54 -14.88 25.99
C PRO A 193 -9.96 -14.39 27.35
N LEU A 194 -9.78 -13.06 27.47
CA LEU A 194 -8.93 -12.37 28.46
C LEU A 194 -9.58 -11.92 29.79
N GLY A 195 -10.91 -11.76 29.88
CA GLY A 195 -11.57 -11.13 31.04
C GLY A 195 -11.46 -11.96 32.33
N GLU A 196 -11.69 -13.26 32.23
CA GLU A 196 -11.57 -14.22 33.34
C GLU A 196 -10.14 -14.29 33.87
N TYR A 197 -9.15 -14.26 32.96
CA TYR A 197 -7.71 -14.30 33.28
C TYR A 197 -7.27 -13.16 34.21
N LEU A 198 -7.89 -11.98 34.12
CA LEU A 198 -7.55 -10.82 34.95
C LEU A 198 -8.14 -10.90 36.37
N LYS A 199 -9.27 -11.60 36.56
CA LYS A 199 -9.82 -11.89 37.91
C LYS A 199 -8.93 -12.92 38.63
N ASP A 200 -8.61 -14.03 37.96
CA ASP A 200 -7.83 -15.14 38.54
C ASP A 200 -6.41 -14.76 38.97
N LYS A 201 -5.80 -13.74 38.33
CA LYS A 201 -4.49 -13.22 38.74
C LYS A 201 -4.55 -12.19 39.87
N GLY A 202 -5.74 -11.91 40.43
CA GLY A 202 -5.92 -10.97 41.53
C GLY A 202 -5.60 -9.51 41.18
N ILE A 203 -5.57 -9.17 39.88
CA ILE A 203 -5.25 -7.83 39.36
C ILE A 203 -6.42 -6.86 39.62
N VAL A 204 -7.64 -7.38 39.67
CA VAL A 204 -8.88 -6.66 40.02
C VAL A 204 -9.62 -7.44 41.10
N THR A 205 -10.15 -6.73 42.12
CA THR A 205 -10.89 -7.39 43.20
C THR A 205 -12.32 -7.72 42.75
N GLU A 206 -12.96 -8.66 43.45
CA GLU A 206 -14.35 -9.02 43.17
C GLU A 206 -15.29 -7.81 43.32
N SER A 207 -15.03 -6.90 44.27
CA SER A 207 -15.82 -5.66 44.41
C SER A 207 -15.58 -4.64 43.28
N ASP A 208 -14.43 -4.68 42.62
CA ASP A 208 -14.13 -3.79 41.50
C ASP A 208 -14.68 -4.37 40.19
N LEU A 209 -14.61 -5.69 40.03
CA LEU A 209 -15.31 -6.40 38.96
C LEU A 209 -16.83 -6.26 39.10
N GLU A 210 -17.39 -6.36 40.32
CA GLU A 210 -18.80 -6.09 40.59
C GLU A 210 -19.17 -4.63 40.34
N LYS A 211 -18.35 -3.63 40.72
CA LYS A 211 -18.60 -2.23 40.35
C LYS A 211 -18.61 -2.01 38.85
N VAL A 212 -17.69 -2.63 38.10
CA VAL A 212 -17.63 -2.51 36.62
C VAL A 212 -18.81 -3.26 35.98
N LEU A 213 -19.20 -4.43 36.50
CA LEU A 213 -20.37 -5.18 36.05
C LEU A 213 -21.69 -4.51 36.46
N GLN A 214 -21.72 -3.77 37.56
CA GLN A 214 -22.87 -3.01 38.04
C GLN A 214 -23.00 -1.67 37.31
N GLN A 215 -21.88 -1.00 37.00
CA GLN A 215 -21.85 0.08 36.00
C GLN A 215 -22.31 -0.44 34.63
N GLN A 216 -21.87 -1.62 34.17
CA GLN A 216 -22.43 -2.23 32.94
C GLN A 216 -23.93 -2.55 33.06
N LYS A 217 -24.46 -2.92 34.23
CA LYS A 217 -25.90 -3.12 34.44
C LYS A 217 -26.68 -1.81 34.46
N GLU A 218 -26.13 -0.76 35.04
CA GLU A 218 -26.70 0.59 35.03
C GLU A 218 -26.54 1.27 33.64
N THR A 219 -25.57 0.84 32.83
CA THR A 219 -25.35 1.29 31.44
C THR A 219 -26.11 0.44 30.40
N SER A 220 -26.59 -0.76 30.75
CA SER A 220 -27.32 -1.63 29.81
C SER A 220 -28.82 -1.34 29.72
N GLU A 221 -29.38 -0.51 30.61
CA GLU A 221 -30.42 0.44 30.21
C GLU A 221 -29.77 1.76 29.79
N PHE A 222 -29.18 1.79 28.58
CA PHE A 222 -28.78 3.05 27.96
C PHE A 222 -29.98 4.01 28.00
N PRO A 223 -29.91 5.17 28.69
CA PRO A 223 -30.97 6.15 28.57
C PRO A 223 -31.07 6.53 27.09
N LYS A 224 -32.29 6.64 26.57
CA LYS A 224 -32.56 6.90 25.14
C LYS A 224 -32.21 8.33 24.70
N VAL A 225 -31.13 8.90 25.24
CA VAL A 225 -30.58 10.19 24.86
C VAL A 225 -30.14 10.09 23.40
N ARG A 226 -30.81 10.84 22.52
CA ARG A 226 -30.44 10.93 21.11
C ARG A 226 -29.14 11.71 20.97
N LEU A 227 -28.40 11.50 19.87
CA LEU A 227 -27.11 12.18 19.67
C LEU A 227 -27.23 13.71 19.82
N GLY A 228 -28.29 14.31 19.27
CA GLY A 228 -28.57 15.74 19.45
C GLY A 228 -28.87 16.15 20.89
N GLU A 229 -29.64 15.35 21.63
CA GLU A 229 -29.96 15.62 23.04
C GLU A 229 -28.68 15.56 23.91
N LEU A 230 -27.75 14.66 23.58
CA LEU A 230 -26.45 14.53 24.24
C LEU A 230 -25.55 15.75 23.94
N LEU A 231 -25.41 16.11 22.67
CA LEU A 231 -24.62 17.28 22.25
C LEU A 231 -25.16 18.59 22.85
N ILE A 232 -26.49 18.73 23.03
CA ILE A 232 -27.09 19.85 23.76
C ILE A 232 -26.71 19.80 25.25
N SER A 233 -26.78 18.62 25.88
CA SER A 233 -26.47 18.48 27.31
C SER A 233 -25.00 18.74 27.66
N GLU A 234 -24.08 18.51 26.72
CA GLU A 234 -22.65 18.84 26.83
C GLU A 234 -22.33 20.29 26.37
N GLY A 235 -23.34 21.05 25.92
CA GLY A 235 -23.18 22.43 25.45
C GLY A 235 -22.47 22.58 24.10
N LEU A 236 -22.42 21.51 23.31
CA LEU A 236 -21.69 21.41 22.04
C LEU A 236 -22.51 21.85 20.82
N ILE A 237 -23.84 21.93 20.95
CA ILE A 237 -24.80 22.52 19.98
C ILE A 237 -25.98 23.15 20.74
N THR A 238 -26.78 24.01 20.09
CA THR A 238 -28.03 24.53 20.63
C THR A 238 -29.26 23.73 20.15
N GLU A 239 -30.42 23.96 20.77
CA GLU A 239 -31.71 23.42 20.30
C GLU A 239 -32.04 23.86 18.87
N ILE A 240 -31.63 25.08 18.47
CA ILE A 240 -31.87 25.64 17.13
C ILE A 240 -31.04 24.88 16.08
N ASP A 241 -29.75 24.66 16.35
CA ASP A 241 -28.85 23.92 15.45
C ASP A 241 -29.33 22.48 15.24
N LEU A 242 -29.87 21.86 16.30
CA LEU A 242 -30.46 20.52 16.23
C LEU A 242 -31.75 20.48 15.40
N GLU A 243 -32.64 21.48 15.54
CA GLU A 243 -33.84 21.56 14.70
C GLU A 243 -33.51 21.76 13.22
N GLU A 244 -32.51 22.60 12.90
CA GLU A 244 -32.03 22.81 11.53
C GLU A 244 -31.42 21.54 10.94
N ALA A 245 -30.53 20.87 11.66
CA ALA A 245 -29.91 19.62 11.21
C ALA A 245 -30.94 18.48 11.04
N LEU A 246 -31.93 18.36 11.94
CA LEU A 246 -33.06 17.43 11.79
C LEU A 246 -34.02 17.83 10.65
N GLY A 247 -34.06 19.10 10.26
CA GLY A 247 -34.73 19.58 9.06
C GLY A 247 -34.04 19.04 7.80
N LEU A 248 -32.72 19.25 7.69
CA LEU A 248 -31.90 18.79 6.57
C LEU A 248 -31.90 17.25 6.44
N GLN A 249 -31.84 16.52 7.57
CA GLN A 249 -31.89 15.05 7.58
C GLN A 249 -33.25 14.46 7.14
N LYS A 250 -34.34 15.24 7.20
CA LYS A 250 -35.64 14.79 6.65
C LYS A 250 -35.66 14.80 5.13
N THR A 251 -34.93 15.73 4.51
CA THR A 251 -34.73 15.83 3.06
C THR A 251 -33.70 14.81 2.55
N ASP A 252 -32.65 14.54 3.32
CA ASP A 252 -31.62 13.54 2.99
C ASP A 252 -31.48 12.53 4.14
N ARG A 253 -32.13 11.38 3.98
CA ARG A 253 -32.26 10.35 5.02
C ARG A 253 -31.06 9.43 5.16
N GLU A 254 -30.13 9.43 4.20
CA GLU A 254 -28.94 8.56 4.25
C GLU A 254 -27.79 9.22 5.00
N ARG A 255 -27.79 10.56 5.10
CA ARG A 255 -26.79 11.31 5.86
C ARG A 255 -26.97 11.18 7.38
N LYS A 256 -25.86 11.01 8.11
CA LYS A 256 -25.87 10.95 9.57
C LYS A 256 -26.02 12.36 10.14
N LEU A 257 -26.71 12.47 11.28
CA LEU A 257 -26.99 13.74 11.95
C LEU A 257 -25.71 14.48 12.39
N GLY A 258 -24.66 13.74 12.78
CA GLY A 258 -23.35 14.31 13.15
C GLY A 258 -22.70 15.05 11.99
N ASP A 259 -22.65 14.43 10.81
CA ASP A 259 -22.07 15.00 9.58
C ASP A 259 -22.78 16.31 9.20
N ILE A 260 -24.11 16.35 9.33
CA ILE A 260 -24.92 17.54 9.04
C ILE A 260 -24.62 18.67 10.05
N LEU A 261 -24.46 18.35 11.34
CA LEU A 261 -24.11 19.33 12.38
C LEU A 261 -22.69 19.92 12.20
N ILE A 262 -21.78 19.14 11.61
CA ILE A 262 -20.43 19.61 11.26
C ILE A 262 -20.47 20.52 10.02
N ASP A 263 -21.20 20.12 8.96
CA ASP A 263 -21.33 20.90 7.71
C ASP A 263 -21.93 22.29 7.93
N ILE A 264 -22.93 22.44 8.80
CA ILE A 264 -23.52 23.74 9.14
C ILE A 264 -22.66 24.57 10.11
N GLY A 265 -21.52 24.04 10.55
CA GLY A 265 -20.58 24.71 11.47
C GLY A 265 -21.04 24.76 12.93
N ALA A 266 -22.07 23.99 13.31
CA ALA A 266 -22.59 23.97 14.68
C ALA A 266 -21.66 23.23 15.66
N THR A 267 -20.85 22.28 15.19
CA THR A 267 -19.94 21.49 16.04
C THR A 267 -18.73 20.95 15.27
N THR A 268 -17.79 20.28 15.95
CA THR A 268 -16.57 19.71 15.34
C THR A 268 -16.61 18.18 15.28
N GLN A 269 -15.79 17.57 14.40
CA GLN A 269 -15.63 16.11 14.36
C GLN A 269 -15.24 15.54 15.73
N ASP A 270 -14.26 16.14 16.42
CA ASP A 270 -13.84 15.76 17.77
C ASP A 270 -15.01 15.73 18.76
N ALA A 271 -15.85 16.77 18.76
CA ALA A 271 -16.99 16.89 19.66
C ALA A 271 -18.02 15.79 19.41
N VAL A 272 -18.36 15.51 18.15
CA VAL A 272 -19.31 14.45 17.76
C VAL A 272 -18.78 13.06 18.12
N HIS A 273 -17.52 12.76 17.82
CA HIS A 273 -16.95 11.43 18.08
C HIS A 273 -16.65 11.22 19.57
N SER A 274 -16.27 12.26 20.32
CA SER A 274 -16.13 12.21 21.78
C SER A 274 -17.48 11.99 22.48
N ALA A 275 -18.55 12.68 22.06
CA ALA A 275 -19.89 12.45 22.59
C ALA A 275 -20.40 11.03 22.23
N LEU A 276 -20.13 10.54 21.02
CA LEU A 276 -20.43 9.16 20.63
C LEU A 276 -19.66 8.14 21.48
N ALA A 277 -18.40 8.41 21.80
CA ALA A 277 -17.56 7.57 22.65
C ALA A 277 -18.05 7.52 24.10
N SER A 278 -18.35 8.68 24.68
CA SER A 278 -19.02 8.86 25.97
C SER A 278 -20.30 8.02 26.05
N LYS A 279 -21.15 8.11 25.03
CA LYS A 279 -22.42 7.35 24.94
C LYS A 279 -22.24 5.84 24.85
N LEU A 280 -21.21 5.36 24.17
CA LEU A 280 -20.97 3.92 23.94
C LEU A 280 -20.07 3.28 25.00
N GLY A 281 -19.57 4.06 25.96
CA GLY A 281 -18.62 3.58 26.98
C GLY A 281 -17.26 3.17 26.40
N LEU A 282 -16.87 3.77 25.27
CA LEU A 282 -15.62 3.47 24.57
C LEU A 282 -14.61 4.62 24.74
N PRO A 283 -13.30 4.34 24.80
CA PRO A 283 -12.29 5.40 24.80
C PRO A 283 -12.28 6.19 23.48
N PHE A 284 -12.18 7.52 23.57
CA PHE A 284 -11.82 8.37 22.44
C PHE A 284 -10.31 8.65 22.47
N VAL A 285 -9.62 8.47 21.35
CA VAL A 285 -8.17 8.63 21.24
C VAL A 285 -7.83 9.63 20.13
N LYS A 286 -7.06 10.66 20.48
CA LYS A 286 -6.41 11.56 19.51
C LYS A 286 -5.11 10.95 19.03
N LEU A 287 -5.05 10.53 17.77
CA LEU A 287 -3.93 9.73 17.27
C LEU A 287 -2.66 10.55 17.10
N ARG A 288 -2.79 11.86 16.88
CA ARG A 288 -1.66 12.82 16.85
C ARG A 288 -0.92 12.97 18.17
N GLU A 289 -1.56 12.59 19.27
CA GLU A 289 -1.03 12.69 20.65
C GLU A 289 -0.75 11.31 21.27
N PHE A 290 -0.99 10.22 20.51
CA PHE A 290 -0.89 8.84 20.98
C PHE A 290 0.34 8.12 20.43
N SER A 291 1.11 7.47 21.30
CA SER A 291 2.25 6.63 20.90
C SER A 291 1.78 5.26 20.41
N VAL A 292 1.83 5.04 19.10
CA VAL A 292 1.49 3.75 18.46
C VAL A 292 2.67 2.76 18.55
N ASP A 293 2.40 1.52 18.95
CA ASP A 293 3.36 0.42 18.91
C ASP A 293 3.55 -0.06 17.46
N ILE A 294 4.73 0.16 16.88
CA ILE A 294 5.02 -0.17 15.47
C ILE A 294 4.85 -1.67 15.17
N ASP A 295 5.19 -2.55 16.13
CA ASP A 295 5.10 -4.01 15.97
C ASP A 295 3.67 -4.50 15.69
N VAL A 296 2.64 -3.71 16.06
CA VAL A 296 1.24 -4.11 15.90
C VAL A 296 0.67 -3.82 14.52
N LEU A 297 1.38 -3.03 13.71
CA LEU A 297 0.98 -2.64 12.36
C LEU A 297 1.01 -3.84 11.39
N ASP A 298 1.92 -4.80 11.60
CA ASP A 298 2.02 -6.02 10.80
C ASP A 298 0.82 -6.97 10.99
N HIS A 299 -0.03 -6.76 12.02
CA HIS A 299 -1.26 -7.53 12.23
C HIS A 299 -2.41 -7.13 11.27
N ILE A 300 -2.45 -5.90 10.77
CA ILE A 300 -3.49 -5.43 9.84
C ILE A 300 -2.80 -4.84 8.60
N PRO A 301 -2.89 -5.46 7.42
CA PRO A 301 -2.31 -4.92 6.19
C PRO A 301 -2.88 -3.54 5.83
N VAL A 302 -2.03 -2.63 5.33
CA VAL A 302 -2.38 -1.24 5.01
C VAL A 302 -3.62 -1.07 4.11
N LEU A 303 -3.85 -2.00 3.16
CA LEU A 303 -5.03 -1.98 2.29
C LEU A 303 -6.33 -2.21 3.07
N ILE A 304 -6.29 -3.01 4.14
CA ILE A 304 -7.43 -3.31 5.01
C ILE A 304 -7.60 -2.17 6.02
N ALA A 305 -6.50 -1.64 6.57
CA ALA A 305 -6.52 -0.45 7.42
C ALA A 305 -7.19 0.75 6.72
N LYS A 306 -6.79 1.05 5.47
CA LYS A 306 -7.39 2.12 4.65
C LYS A 306 -8.86 1.83 4.28
N LYS A 307 -9.16 0.61 3.82
CA LYS A 307 -10.51 0.24 3.36
C LYS A 307 -11.55 0.26 4.49
N GLU A 308 -11.20 -0.26 5.66
CA GLU A 308 -12.12 -0.36 6.79
C GLU A 308 -12.00 0.80 7.80
N GLN A 309 -11.18 1.82 7.49
CA GLN A 309 -10.92 2.99 8.36
C GLN A 309 -10.51 2.55 9.78
N ALA A 310 -9.45 1.75 9.85
CA ALA A 310 -9.05 1.05 11.06
C ALA A 310 -7.53 1.13 11.30
N MET A 311 -7.11 1.77 12.39
CA MET A 311 -5.70 1.99 12.73
C MET A 311 -5.29 1.16 13.96
N PRO A 312 -4.37 0.19 13.87
CA PRO A 312 -3.87 -0.56 15.03
C PRO A 312 -3.00 0.35 15.91
N LEU A 313 -3.18 0.28 17.23
CA LEU A 313 -2.54 1.19 18.17
C LEU A 313 -1.50 0.51 19.07
N MET A 314 -1.88 -0.59 19.72
CA MET A 314 -1.05 -1.30 20.70
C MET A 314 -1.60 -2.70 21.00
N MET A 315 -0.78 -3.53 21.65
CA MET A 315 -1.22 -4.83 22.18
C MET A 315 -1.55 -4.75 23.67
N SER A 316 -2.81 -4.97 24.02
CA SER A 316 -3.27 -5.18 25.39
C SER A 316 -3.34 -6.68 25.68
N GLY A 317 -2.22 -7.26 26.14
CA GLY A 317 -2.09 -8.70 26.36
C GLY A 317 -2.19 -9.50 25.05
N ASN A 318 -3.31 -10.19 24.83
CA ASN A 318 -3.61 -10.90 23.57
C ASN A 318 -4.74 -10.23 22.75
N ARG A 319 -5.08 -8.97 23.05
CA ARG A 319 -6.01 -8.15 22.28
C ARG A 319 -5.29 -7.02 21.54
N LEU A 320 -5.61 -6.87 20.26
CA LEU A 320 -5.12 -5.78 19.43
C LEU A 320 -6.06 -4.59 19.58
N VAL A 321 -5.56 -3.47 20.09
CA VAL A 321 -6.32 -2.23 20.21
C VAL A 321 -6.33 -1.53 18.85
N VAL A 322 -7.52 -1.18 18.34
CA VAL A 322 -7.69 -0.57 17.01
C VAL A 322 -8.63 0.63 17.10
N ALA A 323 -8.20 1.78 16.57
CA ALA A 323 -9.04 2.95 16.39
C ALA A 323 -9.90 2.83 15.13
N VAL A 324 -11.20 3.11 15.24
CA VAL A 324 -12.16 3.21 14.13
C VAL A 324 -13.06 4.44 14.31
N PRO A 325 -13.66 5.01 13.25
CA PRO A 325 -14.57 6.15 13.40
C PRO A 325 -15.99 5.73 13.81
N ASP A 326 -16.43 4.54 13.40
CA ASP A 326 -17.78 4.03 13.70
C ASP A 326 -17.70 2.61 14.30
N PRO A 327 -17.80 2.46 15.63
CA PRO A 327 -17.71 1.16 16.31
C PRO A 327 -18.98 0.31 16.13
N THR A 328 -20.05 0.84 15.53
CA THR A 328 -21.30 0.08 15.33
C THR A 328 -21.22 -0.91 14.17
N ARG A 329 -20.18 -0.79 13.32
CA ARG A 329 -19.84 -1.71 12.23
C ARG A 329 -19.27 -3.03 12.77
N SER A 330 -20.15 -3.94 13.17
CA SER A 330 -19.76 -5.27 13.67
C SER A 330 -19.00 -6.11 12.63
N ASP A 331 -19.25 -5.88 11.34
CA ASP A 331 -18.51 -6.44 10.21
C ASP A 331 -17.01 -6.09 10.26
N VAL A 332 -16.67 -4.83 10.55
CA VAL A 332 -15.27 -4.37 10.65
C VAL A 332 -14.54 -5.12 11.76
N SER A 333 -15.14 -5.24 12.95
CA SER A 333 -14.52 -5.96 14.06
C SER A 333 -14.22 -7.44 13.74
N GLN A 334 -15.10 -8.09 12.98
CA GLN A 334 -14.94 -9.49 12.56
C GLN A 334 -13.85 -9.63 11.47
N ILE A 335 -13.85 -8.75 10.47
CA ILE A 335 -12.82 -8.70 9.42
C ILE A 335 -11.44 -8.51 10.04
N LEU A 336 -11.30 -7.49 10.89
CA LEU A 336 -10.04 -7.19 11.58
C LEU A 336 -9.59 -8.34 12.48
N SER A 337 -10.50 -8.98 13.23
CA SER A 337 -10.17 -10.14 14.06
C SER A 337 -9.74 -11.37 13.26
N PHE A 338 -10.33 -11.60 12.09
CA PHE A 338 -9.92 -12.67 11.17
C PHE A 338 -8.55 -12.40 10.56
N VAL A 339 -8.30 -11.16 10.14
CA VAL A 339 -7.06 -10.71 9.48
C VAL A 339 -5.88 -10.72 10.46
N ALA A 340 -6.04 -10.11 11.65
CA ALA A 340 -5.01 -10.07 12.68
C ALA A 340 -4.79 -11.43 13.36
N ASN A 341 -5.74 -12.36 13.26
CA ASN A 341 -5.83 -13.56 14.09
C ASN A 341 -5.73 -13.26 15.60
N LYS A 342 -6.31 -12.12 16.02
CA LYS A 342 -6.36 -11.62 17.39
C LYS A 342 -7.80 -11.24 17.76
N HIS A 343 -8.06 -11.09 19.06
CA HIS A 343 -9.26 -10.38 19.50
C HIS A 343 -9.03 -8.88 19.31
N ILE A 344 -10.00 -8.17 18.73
CA ILE A 344 -9.93 -6.72 18.51
C ILE A 344 -10.61 -6.01 19.67
N GLU A 345 -9.95 -5.00 20.22
CA GLU A 345 -10.53 -4.07 21.19
C GLU A 345 -10.62 -2.70 20.52
N ILE A 346 -11.84 -2.16 20.42
CA ILE A 346 -12.11 -0.97 19.62
C ILE A 346 -12.04 0.28 20.49
N VAL A 347 -11.33 1.29 20.00
CA VAL A 347 -11.41 2.67 20.48
C VAL A 347 -11.92 3.57 19.35
N ILE A 348 -12.45 4.73 19.68
CA ILE A 348 -12.96 5.69 18.70
C ILE A 348 -11.91 6.76 18.43
N SER A 349 -11.75 7.14 17.17
CA SER A 349 -11.01 8.34 16.77
C SER A 349 -11.71 8.99 15.58
N THR A 350 -11.32 10.20 15.19
CA THR A 350 -11.91 10.85 14.01
C THR A 350 -11.35 10.23 12.71
N PRO A 351 -12.12 10.25 11.61
CA PRO A 351 -11.61 9.81 10.30
C PRO A 351 -10.30 10.53 9.91
N ASP A 352 -10.24 11.85 10.13
CA ASP A 352 -9.07 12.68 9.83
C ASP A 352 -7.80 12.27 10.61
N ASP A 353 -7.94 11.86 11.88
CA ASP A 353 -6.81 11.36 12.68
C ASP A 353 -6.42 9.93 12.28
N ILE A 354 -7.39 9.10 11.88
CA ILE A 354 -7.15 7.73 11.41
C ILE A 354 -6.43 7.75 10.06
N ASP A 355 -6.88 8.56 9.10
CA ASP A 355 -6.20 8.74 7.81
C ASP A 355 -4.81 9.37 7.99
N TRP A 356 -4.66 10.34 8.89
CA TRP A 356 -3.34 10.86 9.24
C TRP A 356 -2.44 9.75 9.81
N ALA A 357 -2.91 8.99 10.81
CA ALA A 357 -2.12 7.95 11.46
C ALA A 357 -1.78 6.79 10.51
N ILE A 358 -2.70 6.40 9.63
CA ILE A 358 -2.41 5.37 8.62
C ILE A 358 -1.32 5.87 7.66
N ASN A 359 -1.40 7.11 7.18
CA ASN A 359 -0.39 7.66 6.27
C ASN A 359 0.96 7.92 6.99
N GLU A 360 0.94 8.32 8.26
CA GLU A 360 2.13 8.52 9.09
C GLU A 360 2.81 7.18 9.42
N PHE A 361 2.11 6.24 10.05
CA PHE A 361 2.73 5.02 10.58
C PHE A 361 2.90 3.90 9.54
N TYR A 362 1.96 3.69 8.60
CA TYR A 362 2.22 2.78 7.47
C TYR A 362 3.07 3.42 6.38
N GLY A 363 3.16 4.76 6.31
CA GLY A 363 4.06 5.46 5.40
C GLY A 363 5.50 5.55 5.92
N ASN A 364 5.70 5.87 7.20
CA ASN A 364 7.04 6.08 7.79
C ASN A 364 7.67 4.81 8.40
N ASN A 365 7.03 3.64 8.24
CA ASN A 365 7.64 2.32 8.55
C ASN A 365 8.89 1.99 7.67
N ILE A 366 9.32 2.95 6.85
CA ILE A 366 10.49 2.98 6.00
C ILE A 366 11.79 3.27 6.78
N ASP A 367 11.74 3.94 7.95
CA ASP A 367 12.96 4.31 8.70
C ASP A 367 13.41 3.28 9.73
N ILE A 368 12.49 2.61 10.43
CA ILE A 368 12.84 1.66 11.52
C ILE A 368 13.46 0.37 10.97
N ASN A 369 13.05 -0.08 9.77
CA ASN A 369 13.61 -1.29 9.15
C ASN A 369 15.08 -1.16 8.74
N VAL A 370 15.61 0.03 8.39
CA VAL A 370 16.97 0.12 7.80
C VAL A 370 18.05 -0.29 8.80
N ALA A 371 17.97 0.15 10.05
CA ALA A 371 18.95 -0.21 11.08
C ALA A 371 18.91 -1.71 11.42
N GLN A 372 17.71 -2.31 11.43
CA GLN A 372 17.55 -3.74 11.66
C GLN A 372 18.11 -4.57 10.50
N ILE A 373 17.80 -4.18 9.25
CA ILE A 373 18.38 -4.78 8.03
C ILE A 373 19.89 -4.67 8.04
N GLU A 374 20.45 -3.51 8.41
CA GLU A 374 21.90 -3.34 8.54
C GLU A 374 22.49 -4.30 9.58
N SER A 375 21.80 -4.54 10.71
CA SER A 375 22.25 -5.51 11.73
C SER A 375 22.18 -6.98 11.28
N GLU A 376 21.15 -7.37 10.53
CA GLU A 376 20.96 -8.71 9.96
C GLU A 376 21.98 -8.98 8.82
N LEU A 377 22.34 -7.95 8.06
CA LEU A 377 23.39 -8.02 7.02
C LEU A 377 24.80 -8.00 7.61
N LEU A 378 25.05 -7.24 8.68
CA LEU A 378 26.35 -7.23 9.37
C LEU A 378 26.65 -8.57 10.06
N THR A 379 25.63 -9.28 10.55
CA THR A 379 25.79 -10.62 11.15
C THR A 379 26.03 -11.72 10.11
N SER A 380 25.49 -11.58 8.89
CA SER A 380 25.76 -12.50 7.76
C SER A 380 27.06 -12.20 6.99
N SER A 381 27.66 -11.01 7.17
CA SER A 381 28.88 -10.55 6.47
C SER A 381 30.19 -11.32 6.78
N ASN A 382 30.16 -12.40 7.55
CA ASN A 382 31.34 -13.24 7.86
C ASN A 382 31.61 -14.36 6.83
N ILE A 383 30.91 -14.36 5.68
CA ILE A 383 31.06 -15.38 4.63
C ILE A 383 31.57 -14.73 3.33
N THR A 384 32.56 -15.37 2.71
CA THR A 384 33.30 -14.89 1.53
C THR A 384 32.45 -14.76 0.27
N GLU A 385 32.85 -13.84 -0.61
CA GLU A 385 32.23 -13.52 -1.91
C GLU A 385 31.93 -14.76 -2.79
N ASN A 386 30.69 -15.26 -2.73
CA ASN A 386 30.11 -16.22 -3.66
C ASN A 386 28.79 -15.68 -4.22
N ASN A 387 28.50 -15.93 -5.50
CA ASN A 387 27.30 -15.42 -6.16
C ASN A 387 26.00 -15.99 -5.57
N ASP A 388 26.00 -17.26 -5.11
CA ASP A 388 24.81 -17.94 -4.57
C ASP A 388 24.24 -17.28 -3.31
N ASP A 389 25.07 -16.62 -2.50
CA ASP A 389 24.60 -15.98 -1.26
C ASP A 389 23.98 -14.60 -1.54
N LEU A 390 24.41 -13.91 -2.60
CA LEU A 390 23.81 -12.66 -3.06
C LEU A 390 22.40 -12.84 -3.64
N GLU A 391 22.09 -14.00 -4.23
CA GLU A 391 20.73 -14.35 -4.67
C GLU A 391 19.82 -14.70 -3.48
N LYS A 392 20.35 -15.31 -2.42
CA LYS A 392 19.61 -15.53 -1.17
C LYS A 392 19.28 -14.19 -0.50
N MET A 393 20.28 -13.31 -0.33
CA MET A 393 20.11 -11.99 0.27
C MET A 393 19.16 -11.08 -0.54
N ALA A 394 19.16 -11.16 -1.87
CA ALA A 394 18.20 -10.42 -2.71
C ALA A 394 16.76 -10.98 -2.64
N ASN A 395 16.58 -12.17 -2.08
CA ASN A 395 15.28 -12.78 -1.78
C ASN A 395 14.91 -12.68 -0.29
N GLU A 396 15.75 -12.09 0.56
CA GLU A 396 15.38 -11.77 1.94
C GLU A 396 14.26 -10.71 1.94
N LYS A 397 13.17 -11.03 2.64
CA LYS A 397 11.98 -10.17 2.76
C LYS A 397 12.29 -8.67 3.02
N PRO A 398 13.30 -8.29 3.83
CA PRO A 398 13.54 -6.88 4.11
C PRO A 398 14.11 -6.08 2.93
N ILE A 399 15.04 -6.63 2.14
CA ILE A 399 15.57 -5.97 0.92
C ILE A 399 14.48 -5.87 -0.15
N VAL A 400 13.63 -6.89 -0.27
CA VAL A 400 12.45 -6.87 -1.14
C VAL A 400 11.51 -5.73 -0.75
N ARG A 401 11.17 -5.61 0.54
CA ARG A 401 10.35 -4.52 1.11
C ARG A 401 10.99 -3.15 0.87
N LEU A 402 12.30 -2.99 1.11
CA LEU A 402 13.02 -1.72 0.93
C LEU A 402 12.94 -1.20 -0.52
N VAL A 403 13.26 -2.05 -1.50
CA VAL A 403 13.19 -1.65 -2.92
C VAL A 403 11.76 -1.38 -3.36
N GLN A 404 10.79 -2.19 -2.90
CA GLN A 404 9.38 -1.97 -3.19
C GLN A 404 8.88 -0.63 -2.62
N ASN A 405 9.24 -0.30 -1.39
CA ASN A 405 8.84 0.94 -0.73
C ASN A 405 9.44 2.17 -1.41
N LEU A 406 10.72 2.13 -1.83
CA LEU A 406 11.33 3.21 -2.61
C LEU A 406 10.57 3.50 -3.93
N ILE A 407 10.06 2.45 -4.59
CA ILE A 407 9.26 2.63 -5.81
C ILE A 407 7.86 3.20 -5.47
N ILE A 408 7.16 2.66 -4.46
CA ILE A 408 5.85 3.19 -4.01
C ILE A 408 5.96 4.67 -3.62
N GLU A 409 6.98 5.02 -2.82
CA GLU A 409 7.23 6.38 -2.38
C GLU A 409 7.50 7.32 -3.57
N SER A 410 8.23 6.86 -4.59
CA SER A 410 8.50 7.64 -5.79
C SER A 410 7.24 7.93 -6.61
N VAL A 411 6.30 6.97 -6.70
CA VAL A 411 5.00 7.15 -7.35
C VAL A 411 4.15 8.14 -6.56
N ASN A 412 4.02 7.94 -5.25
CA ASN A 412 3.25 8.83 -4.37
C ASN A 412 3.77 10.29 -4.37
N ARG A 413 5.09 10.48 -4.47
CA ARG A 413 5.72 11.82 -4.57
C ARG A 413 5.76 12.38 -6.00
N GLY A 414 5.15 11.71 -6.99
CA GLY A 414 5.10 12.19 -8.38
C GLY A 414 6.47 12.32 -9.06
N ALA A 415 7.41 11.43 -8.74
CA ALA A 415 8.75 11.43 -9.31
C ALA A 415 8.75 10.92 -10.78
N SER A 416 9.67 11.42 -11.60
CA SER A 416 9.93 10.89 -12.96
C SER A 416 11.07 9.87 -12.99
N ASP A 417 12.06 10.03 -12.10
CA ASP A 417 13.25 9.17 -12.04
C ASP A 417 13.65 8.92 -10.57
N ILE A 418 13.97 7.67 -10.23
CA ILE A 418 14.68 7.29 -9.00
C ILE A 418 16.17 7.15 -9.35
N HIS A 419 17.03 7.83 -8.62
CA HIS A 419 18.48 7.74 -8.74
C HIS A 419 19.07 7.11 -7.48
N ILE A 420 19.71 5.95 -7.61
CA ILE A 420 20.47 5.29 -6.54
C ILE A 420 21.95 5.45 -6.91
N ARG A 421 22.64 6.34 -6.19
CA ARG A 421 24.01 6.76 -6.48
C ARG A 421 24.96 6.23 -5.41
N PRO A 422 25.96 5.41 -5.76
CA PRO A 422 27.03 5.07 -4.84
C PRO A 422 27.97 6.28 -4.62
N LEU A 423 28.38 6.49 -3.38
CA LEU A 423 29.36 7.48 -2.94
C LEU A 423 30.42 6.77 -2.08
N SER A 424 31.57 7.41 -1.85
CA SER A 424 32.63 6.85 -0.99
C SER A 424 32.17 6.58 0.44
N GLY A 425 31.28 7.43 0.98
CA GLY A 425 30.73 7.30 2.34
C GLY A 425 29.43 6.51 2.46
N GLY A 426 28.85 5.97 1.37
CA GLY A 426 27.55 5.28 1.44
C GLY A 426 26.80 5.24 0.10
N VAL A 427 25.47 5.17 0.15
CA VAL A 427 24.58 5.22 -1.02
C VAL A 427 23.59 6.36 -0.82
N GLN A 428 23.37 7.16 -1.87
CA GLN A 428 22.43 8.27 -1.88
C GLN A 428 21.24 7.94 -2.80
N VAL A 429 20.01 8.07 -2.29
CA VAL A 429 18.79 7.98 -3.09
C VAL A 429 18.18 9.36 -3.31
N LEU A 430 18.01 9.73 -4.57
CA LEU A 430 17.37 10.97 -4.99
C LEU A 430 16.20 10.66 -5.90
N PHE A 431 15.08 11.37 -5.76
CA PHE A 431 14.01 11.37 -6.76
C PHE A 431 14.12 12.63 -7.62
N ARG A 432 13.77 12.52 -8.90
CA ARG A 432 13.49 13.67 -9.75
C ARG A 432 12.02 14.04 -9.63
N ILE A 433 11.71 15.08 -8.86
CA ILE A 433 10.35 15.59 -8.66
C ILE A 433 10.25 16.94 -9.37
N HIS A 434 9.24 17.10 -10.24
CA HIS A 434 9.04 18.28 -11.10
C HIS A 434 10.30 18.75 -11.87
N GLY A 435 11.20 17.81 -12.22
CA GLY A 435 12.46 18.07 -12.93
C GLY A 435 13.69 18.30 -12.04
N LYS A 436 13.50 18.67 -10.76
CA LYS A 436 14.56 18.90 -9.77
C LYS A 436 14.96 17.59 -9.09
N LEU A 437 16.26 17.40 -8.81
CA LEU A 437 16.71 16.29 -7.96
C LEU A 437 16.56 16.66 -6.48
N THR A 438 15.83 15.82 -5.75
CA THR A 438 15.57 15.94 -4.31
C THR A 438 16.18 14.74 -3.61
N LEU A 439 17.02 14.98 -2.60
CA LEU A 439 17.55 13.92 -1.73
C LEU A 439 16.39 13.34 -0.90
N ILE A 440 16.21 12.02 -0.96
CA ILE A 440 15.19 11.31 -0.20
C ILE A 440 15.83 10.60 1.00
N LYS A 441 16.88 9.80 0.75
CA LYS A 441 17.48 8.96 1.78
C LYS A 441 18.97 8.69 1.52
N ASN A 442 19.71 8.37 2.58
CA ASN A 442 21.05 7.80 2.50
C ASN A 442 21.05 6.42 3.17
N PHE A 443 21.89 5.52 2.67
CA PHE A 443 22.07 4.17 3.20
C PHE A 443 23.56 3.88 3.41
N SER A 444 23.89 2.92 4.29
CA SER A 444 25.24 2.38 4.37
C SER A 444 25.70 1.73 3.06
N LYS A 445 27.02 1.64 2.87
CA LYS A 445 27.63 1.11 1.64
C LYS A 445 27.34 -0.38 1.42
N SER A 446 27.17 -1.16 2.50
CA SER A 446 26.87 -2.59 2.48
C SER A 446 25.54 -2.91 1.78
N LEU A 447 24.54 -2.03 1.89
CA LEU A 447 23.23 -2.19 1.26
C LEU A 447 23.27 -2.09 -0.28
N LEU A 448 24.33 -1.50 -0.86
CA LEU A 448 24.41 -1.24 -2.30
C LEU A 448 24.26 -2.52 -3.14
N SER A 449 25.00 -3.57 -2.80
CA SER A 449 25.03 -4.82 -3.57
C SER A 449 23.68 -5.54 -3.54
N ALA A 450 23.01 -5.55 -2.39
CA ALA A 450 21.68 -6.16 -2.22
C ALA A 450 20.59 -5.37 -2.96
N ILE A 451 20.60 -4.03 -2.86
CA ILE A 451 19.66 -3.16 -3.58
C ILE A 451 19.84 -3.32 -5.11
N VAL A 452 21.08 -3.26 -5.62
CA VAL A 452 21.36 -3.43 -7.06
C VAL A 452 20.96 -4.83 -7.52
N SER A 453 21.30 -5.88 -6.77
CA SER A 453 20.92 -7.27 -7.08
C SER A 453 19.39 -7.42 -7.17
N ARG A 454 18.65 -6.91 -6.18
CA ARG A 454 17.17 -6.96 -6.18
C ARG A 454 16.57 -6.22 -7.37
N ILE A 455 17.13 -5.08 -7.74
CA ILE A 455 16.68 -4.31 -8.91
C ILE A 455 16.98 -5.06 -10.22
N LYS A 456 18.14 -5.71 -10.33
CA LYS A 456 18.48 -6.58 -11.48
C LYS A 456 17.52 -7.76 -11.61
N VAL A 457 17.19 -8.43 -10.51
CA VAL A 457 16.19 -9.52 -10.46
C VAL A 457 14.85 -9.08 -11.04
N ILE A 458 14.24 -7.99 -10.52
CA ILE A 458 12.91 -7.55 -11.00
C ILE A 458 12.94 -7.03 -12.44
N SER A 459 14.10 -6.56 -12.91
CA SER A 459 14.30 -6.03 -14.27
C SER A 459 14.78 -7.07 -15.28
N ARG A 460 14.95 -8.34 -14.86
CA ARG A 460 15.47 -9.46 -15.65
C ARG A 460 16.87 -9.23 -16.25
N MET A 461 17.73 -8.56 -15.49
CA MET A 461 19.14 -8.31 -15.83
C MET A 461 20.05 -9.44 -15.29
N ASP A 462 21.29 -9.52 -15.80
CA ASP A 462 22.31 -10.44 -15.28
C ASP A 462 22.92 -9.89 -13.98
N ILE A 463 22.73 -10.62 -12.88
CA ILE A 463 23.19 -10.28 -11.53
C ILE A 463 24.71 -10.42 -11.38
N ALA A 464 25.31 -11.38 -12.09
CA ALA A 464 26.75 -11.66 -12.07
C ALA A 464 27.52 -10.63 -12.91
N GLN A 465 26.91 -10.09 -13.96
CA GLN A 465 27.49 -8.98 -14.73
C GLN A 465 27.41 -7.67 -13.93
N ARG A 466 28.57 -7.16 -13.51
CA ARG A 466 28.72 -5.88 -12.77
C ARG A 466 29.74 -4.90 -13.39
N ARG A 467 30.29 -5.24 -14.56
CA ARG A 467 31.39 -4.50 -15.22
C ARG A 467 30.98 -3.83 -16.53
N LEU A 468 29.75 -4.06 -16.97
CA LEU A 468 29.15 -3.46 -18.15
C LEU A 468 27.81 -2.82 -17.75
N PRO A 469 27.40 -1.71 -18.40
CA PRO A 469 26.05 -1.19 -18.25
C PRO A 469 25.00 -2.24 -18.67
N GLN A 470 23.83 -2.21 -18.03
CA GLN A 470 22.69 -3.05 -18.40
C GLN A 470 21.39 -2.27 -18.29
N ASP A 471 20.51 -2.48 -19.26
CA ASP A 471 19.17 -1.89 -19.33
C ASP A 471 18.09 -2.98 -19.26
N GLY A 472 16.97 -2.65 -18.64
CA GLY A 472 15.87 -3.58 -18.38
C GLY A 472 14.54 -2.85 -18.23
N ARG A 473 13.45 -3.62 -18.25
CA ARG A 473 12.09 -3.11 -18.09
C ARG A 473 11.33 -3.94 -17.08
N VAL A 474 10.56 -3.28 -16.23
CA VAL A 474 9.70 -3.92 -15.23
C VAL A 474 8.35 -3.21 -15.20
N GLN A 475 7.27 -3.99 -15.20
CA GLN A 475 5.91 -3.48 -15.01
C GLN A 475 5.46 -3.88 -13.61
N MET A 476 4.95 -2.93 -12.83
CA MET A 476 4.38 -3.18 -11.50
C MET A 476 2.98 -2.58 -11.42
N THR A 477 2.15 -3.10 -10.53
CA THR A 477 0.80 -2.58 -10.27
C THR A 477 0.77 -1.95 -8.88
N PHE A 478 0.29 -0.71 -8.79
CA PHE A 478 0.17 0.07 -7.56
C PHE A 478 -1.24 0.67 -7.52
N ASN A 479 -2.03 0.37 -6.49
CA ASN A 479 -3.42 0.85 -6.35
C ASN A 479 -4.25 0.65 -7.64
N ASP A 480 -4.19 -0.55 -8.22
CA ASP A 480 -4.79 -0.96 -9.51
C ASP A 480 -4.28 -0.22 -10.77
N GLU A 481 -3.42 0.78 -10.65
CA GLU A 481 -2.72 1.38 -11.78
C GLU A 481 -1.46 0.58 -12.18
N LYS A 482 -1.25 0.41 -13.49
CA LYS A 482 0.00 -0.18 -14.01
C LYS A 482 1.03 0.91 -14.25
N VAL A 483 2.19 0.78 -13.62
CA VAL A 483 3.35 1.63 -13.82
C VAL A 483 4.42 0.80 -14.53
N ASP A 484 4.71 1.18 -15.78
CA ASP A 484 5.86 0.68 -16.51
C ASP A 484 7.12 1.45 -16.10
N MET A 485 8.24 0.75 -15.93
CA MET A 485 9.51 1.33 -15.55
C MET A 485 10.63 0.85 -16.47
N ARG A 486 11.57 1.76 -16.76
CA ARG A 486 12.86 1.41 -17.37
C ARG A 486 13.95 1.55 -16.34
N VAL A 487 14.79 0.53 -16.26
CA VAL A 487 15.88 0.45 -15.30
C VAL A 487 17.18 0.43 -16.07
N SER A 488 18.12 1.29 -15.68
CA SER A 488 19.48 1.31 -16.22
C SER A 488 20.46 1.18 -15.05
N THR A 489 21.44 0.30 -15.20
CA THR A 489 22.53 0.09 -14.25
C THR A 489 23.85 0.40 -14.94
N MET A 490 24.75 1.11 -14.27
CA MET A 490 26.04 1.51 -14.83
C MET A 490 27.15 1.35 -13.78
N PRO A 491 28.27 0.67 -14.10
CA PRO A 491 29.41 0.58 -13.20
C PRO A 491 30.05 1.96 -13.01
N THR A 492 30.38 2.30 -11.76
CA THR A 492 31.15 3.49 -11.39
C THR A 492 32.33 3.11 -10.49
N VAL A 493 33.21 4.07 -10.19
CA VAL A 493 34.35 3.89 -9.26
C VAL A 493 33.89 3.34 -7.89
N GLU A 494 32.68 3.71 -7.47
CA GLU A 494 32.13 3.43 -6.15
C GLU A 494 31.15 2.25 -6.14
N GLY A 495 31.09 1.47 -7.22
CA GLY A 495 30.10 0.40 -7.44
C GLY A 495 29.04 0.79 -8.48
N GLU A 496 27.98 0.02 -8.60
CA GLU A 496 26.96 0.24 -9.65
C GLU A 496 25.99 1.36 -9.26
N SER A 497 25.82 2.35 -10.14
CA SER A 497 24.75 3.34 -10.06
C SER A 497 23.51 2.82 -10.76
N VAL A 498 22.33 3.09 -10.21
CA VAL A 498 21.05 2.69 -10.80
C VAL A 498 20.18 3.92 -11.06
N VAL A 499 19.50 3.93 -12.20
CA VAL A 499 18.44 4.88 -12.52
C VAL A 499 17.19 4.10 -12.91
N ILE A 500 16.06 4.37 -12.25
CA ILE A 500 14.75 3.84 -12.61
C ILE A 500 13.91 5.01 -13.11
N ARG A 501 13.51 4.99 -14.38
CA ARG A 501 12.54 5.93 -14.94
C ARG A 501 11.14 5.36 -14.84
N LEU A 502 10.24 6.13 -14.25
CA LEU A 502 8.81 5.84 -14.18
C LEU A 502 8.17 6.35 -15.48
N LEU A 503 7.49 5.47 -16.23
CA LEU A 503 6.75 5.86 -17.43
C LEU A 503 5.31 6.19 -17.07
N ALA A 504 4.74 7.18 -17.76
CA ALA A 504 3.36 7.59 -17.55
C ALA A 504 2.38 6.55 -18.12
N SER A 505 1.28 6.29 -17.41
CA SER A 505 0.18 5.45 -17.91
C SER A 505 -0.70 6.23 -18.90
N ALA A 506 -1.28 5.54 -19.90
CA ALA A 506 -2.19 6.14 -20.87
C ALA A 506 -3.41 6.82 -20.24
N ALA A 507 -3.84 6.37 -19.05
CA ALA A 507 -4.92 6.98 -18.27
C ALA A 507 -4.61 8.41 -17.79
N THR A 508 -3.33 8.81 -17.76
CA THR A 508 -2.88 10.14 -17.33
C THR A 508 -2.78 11.16 -18.47
N LEU A 509 -3.09 10.75 -19.71
CA LEU A 509 -3.08 11.65 -20.87
C LEU A 509 -4.25 12.62 -20.82
N LYS A 510 -3.92 13.91 -20.83
CA LYS A 510 -4.91 14.99 -20.84
C LYS A 510 -5.59 15.14 -22.21
N PRO A 511 -6.88 15.53 -22.25
CA PRO A 511 -7.50 16.10 -23.45
C PRO A 511 -6.68 17.27 -24.02
N VAL A 512 -6.84 17.55 -25.32
CA VAL A 512 -6.10 18.65 -26.00
C VAL A 512 -6.48 20.01 -25.39
N GLU A 513 -7.73 20.14 -24.98
CA GLU A 513 -8.34 21.28 -24.30
C GLU A 513 -7.70 21.54 -22.92
N GLU A 514 -7.19 20.50 -22.26
CA GLU A 514 -6.50 20.58 -20.97
C GLU A 514 -4.98 20.63 -21.09
N LEU A 515 -4.43 20.62 -22.31
CA LEU A 515 -2.98 20.74 -22.52
C LEU A 515 -2.47 22.13 -22.11
N GLY A 516 -3.29 23.17 -22.09
CA GLY A 516 -2.86 24.54 -21.73
C GLY A 516 -2.61 25.46 -22.93
N PHE A 517 -3.16 25.12 -24.10
CA PHE A 517 -3.35 26.09 -25.18
C PHE A 517 -4.39 27.15 -24.76
N ASN A 518 -4.35 28.32 -25.40
CA ASN A 518 -5.50 29.24 -25.37
C ASN A 518 -6.62 28.73 -26.31
N GLU A 519 -7.81 29.31 -26.24
CA GLU A 519 -8.98 28.87 -27.01
C GLU A 519 -8.72 28.87 -28.54
N LYS A 520 -8.17 29.97 -29.07
CA LYS A 520 -7.82 30.14 -30.50
C LYS A 520 -6.83 29.08 -31.00
N ASP A 521 -5.85 28.75 -30.17
CA ASP A 521 -4.81 27.77 -30.51
C ASP A 521 -5.32 26.34 -30.35
N THR A 522 -6.21 26.08 -29.39
CA THR A 522 -6.92 24.81 -29.22
C THR A 522 -7.78 24.50 -30.46
N GLU A 523 -8.66 25.42 -30.86
CA GLU A 523 -9.46 25.32 -32.08
C GLU A 523 -8.57 25.12 -33.30
N GLY A 524 -7.50 25.90 -33.40
CA GLY A 524 -6.53 25.82 -34.49
C GLY A 524 -5.81 24.49 -34.59
N PHE A 525 -5.38 23.91 -33.46
CA PHE A 525 -4.68 22.63 -33.43
C PHE A 525 -5.64 21.48 -33.79
N LEU A 526 -6.87 21.52 -33.27
CA LEU A 526 -7.93 20.59 -33.67
C LEU A 526 -8.28 20.71 -35.16
N GLU A 527 -8.29 21.92 -35.73
CA GLU A 527 -8.47 22.13 -37.18
C GLU A 527 -7.36 21.47 -38.00
N LEU A 528 -6.09 21.61 -37.59
CA LEU A 528 -4.97 20.97 -38.26
C LEU A 528 -5.02 19.43 -38.15
N LEU A 529 -5.45 18.88 -37.00
CA LEU A 529 -5.61 17.44 -36.85
C LEU A 529 -6.74 16.85 -37.73
N ASN A 530 -7.74 17.66 -38.12
CA ASN A 530 -8.77 17.23 -39.06
C ASN A 530 -8.33 17.31 -40.54
N ARG A 531 -7.07 17.67 -40.84
CA ARG A 531 -6.53 17.68 -42.21
C ARG A 531 -6.15 16.25 -42.63
N GLY A 532 -6.62 15.81 -43.80
CA GLY A 532 -6.28 14.48 -44.32
C GLY A 532 -4.83 14.32 -44.76
N ALA A 533 -4.07 15.40 -44.95
CA ALA A 533 -2.67 15.34 -45.36
C ALA A 533 -1.88 16.57 -44.89
N GLY A 534 -0.56 16.41 -44.74
CA GLY A 534 0.38 17.45 -44.32
C GLY A 534 1.14 17.05 -43.06
N MET A 535 2.00 17.93 -42.54
CA MET A 535 2.83 17.64 -41.37
C MET A 535 2.63 18.65 -40.23
N ILE A 536 2.52 18.15 -39.01
CA ILE A 536 2.48 18.93 -37.77
C ILE A 536 3.72 18.57 -36.94
N LEU A 537 4.47 19.58 -36.50
CA LEU A 537 5.69 19.40 -35.72
C LEU A 537 5.51 19.91 -34.30
N VAL A 538 5.85 19.08 -33.31
CA VAL A 538 5.93 19.49 -31.91
C VAL A 538 7.40 19.64 -31.52
N THR A 539 7.81 20.80 -31.02
CA THR A 539 9.23 21.12 -30.82
C THR A 539 9.55 21.66 -29.43
N GLY A 540 10.83 21.61 -29.08
CA GLY A 540 11.33 21.98 -27.76
C GLY A 540 12.44 21.05 -27.27
N PRO A 541 13.03 21.36 -26.11
CA PRO A 541 14.12 20.60 -25.52
C PRO A 541 13.68 19.19 -25.07
N THR A 542 14.63 18.42 -24.53
CA THR A 542 14.32 17.20 -23.78
C THR A 542 13.43 17.54 -22.58
N SER A 543 12.42 16.71 -22.30
CA SER A 543 11.47 16.90 -21.19
C SER A 543 10.57 18.16 -21.26
N SER A 544 10.36 18.76 -22.45
CA SER A 544 9.33 19.80 -22.61
C SER A 544 7.90 19.29 -22.76
N GLY A 545 7.68 17.96 -22.72
CA GLY A 545 6.35 17.34 -22.83
C GLY A 545 5.89 17.04 -24.27
N LYS A 546 6.79 17.09 -25.28
CA LYS A 546 6.44 16.90 -26.70
C LYS A 546 5.63 15.62 -26.95
N SER A 547 6.07 14.51 -26.35
CA SER A 547 5.39 13.23 -26.42
C SER A 547 3.97 13.34 -25.85
N THR A 548 3.76 13.95 -24.68
CA THR A 548 2.43 14.15 -24.10
C THR A 548 1.48 14.87 -25.07
N THR A 549 1.93 15.95 -25.72
CA THR A 549 1.16 16.66 -26.76
C THR A 549 0.82 15.76 -27.94
N LEU A 550 1.78 14.99 -28.46
CA LEU A 550 1.56 14.04 -29.55
C LEU A 550 0.59 12.91 -29.18
N TYR A 551 0.77 12.30 -28.01
CA TYR A 551 -0.09 11.23 -27.50
C TYR A 551 -1.55 11.72 -27.27
N SER A 552 -1.73 12.97 -26.83
CA SER A 552 -3.05 13.61 -26.77
C SER A 552 -3.65 13.86 -28.16
N ALA A 553 -2.86 14.28 -29.14
CA ALA A 553 -3.30 14.41 -30.53
C ALA A 553 -3.71 13.06 -31.16
N LEU A 554 -2.93 11.99 -30.92
CA LEU A 554 -3.26 10.63 -31.34
C LEU A 554 -4.58 10.14 -30.73
N ASN A 555 -4.86 10.47 -29.47
CA ASN A 555 -6.15 10.17 -28.83
C ASN A 555 -7.35 10.93 -29.44
N VAL A 556 -7.14 12.09 -30.07
CA VAL A 556 -8.16 12.78 -30.87
C VAL A 556 -8.36 12.07 -32.21
N LEU A 557 -7.27 11.82 -32.96
CA LEU A 557 -7.30 11.16 -34.27
C LEU A 557 -7.90 9.75 -34.20
N LYS A 558 -7.58 8.98 -33.16
CA LYS A 558 -8.14 7.63 -32.92
C LYS A 558 -9.67 7.62 -32.91
N LYS A 559 -10.32 8.69 -32.44
CA LYS A 559 -11.80 8.80 -32.42
C LYS A 559 -12.41 8.95 -33.82
N MET A 560 -11.60 9.28 -34.83
CA MET A 560 -12.02 9.42 -36.23
C MET A 560 -12.03 8.07 -36.99
N ASN A 561 -11.59 6.97 -36.35
CA ASN A 561 -11.53 5.62 -36.94
C ASN A 561 -10.67 5.57 -38.23
N VAL A 562 -9.50 6.21 -38.17
CA VAL A 562 -8.46 6.22 -39.20
C VAL A 562 -7.34 5.24 -38.84
N ASN A 563 -6.58 4.75 -39.83
CA ASN A 563 -5.43 3.89 -39.60
C ASN A 563 -4.22 4.71 -39.12
N ILE A 564 -3.77 4.45 -37.89
CA ILE A 564 -2.70 5.20 -37.22
C ILE A 564 -1.53 4.26 -36.94
N ILE A 565 -0.35 4.60 -37.48
CA ILE A 565 0.88 3.83 -37.27
C ILE A 565 2.00 4.75 -36.77
N THR A 566 2.67 4.36 -35.68
CA THR A 566 3.76 5.13 -35.06
C THR A 566 5.12 4.43 -35.22
N VAL A 567 6.20 5.20 -35.24
CA VAL A 567 7.57 4.73 -35.08
C VAL A 567 8.27 5.52 -33.98
N GLU A 568 8.75 4.85 -32.93
CA GLU A 568 9.22 5.49 -31.70
C GLU A 568 10.54 4.89 -31.18
N ASP A 569 11.44 5.73 -30.64
CA ASP A 569 12.74 5.34 -30.07
C ASP A 569 12.86 5.75 -28.58
N PRO A 570 12.31 4.96 -27.65
CA PRO A 570 11.36 3.85 -27.81
C PRO A 570 9.89 4.29 -27.56
N VAL A 571 8.95 3.34 -27.63
CA VAL A 571 7.54 3.57 -27.25
C VAL A 571 7.44 3.93 -25.76
N GLU A 572 6.92 5.13 -25.48
CA GLU A 572 6.78 5.68 -24.12
C GLU A 572 5.48 5.23 -23.43
N ILE A 573 4.35 5.28 -24.15
CA ILE A 573 3.01 4.96 -23.63
C ILE A 573 2.36 3.99 -24.62
N ARG A 574 1.71 2.93 -24.11
CA ARG A 574 0.93 2.03 -24.98
C ARG A 574 -0.47 2.60 -25.20
N LEU A 575 -0.84 2.87 -26.45
CA LEU A 575 -2.19 3.25 -26.84
C LEU A 575 -2.87 2.09 -27.56
N ASP A 576 -3.94 1.55 -26.96
CA ASP A 576 -4.77 0.55 -27.63
C ASP A 576 -5.43 1.13 -28.89
N GLY A 577 -5.61 0.32 -29.93
CA GLY A 577 -6.33 0.71 -31.14
C GLY A 577 -5.52 1.53 -32.17
N LEU A 578 -4.19 1.52 -32.06
CA LEU A 578 -3.27 1.96 -33.11
C LEU A 578 -2.01 1.07 -33.13
N GLU A 579 -1.22 1.10 -34.20
CA GLU A 579 -0.02 0.28 -34.32
C GLU A 579 1.23 1.07 -33.88
N GLN A 580 1.99 0.57 -32.90
CA GLN A 580 3.23 1.23 -32.43
C GLN A 580 4.47 0.39 -32.74
N VAL A 581 5.33 0.90 -33.63
CA VAL A 581 6.60 0.27 -34.00
C VAL A 581 7.72 0.86 -33.15
N GLN A 582 8.44 0.02 -32.41
CA GLN A 582 9.65 0.46 -31.72
C GLN A 582 10.88 0.37 -32.63
N VAL A 583 11.72 1.39 -32.61
CA VAL A 583 13.08 1.33 -33.17
C VAL A 583 13.90 0.26 -32.42
N LEU A 584 14.63 -0.55 -33.19
CA LEU A 584 15.50 -1.64 -32.72
C LEU A 584 16.78 -1.64 -33.57
N ASN A 585 17.74 -0.83 -33.15
CA ASN A 585 18.96 -0.57 -33.92
C ASN A 585 19.86 -1.82 -34.03
N GLU A 586 19.82 -2.75 -33.08
CA GLU A 586 20.64 -3.98 -33.07
C GLU A 586 20.30 -4.91 -34.24
N ILE A 587 19.06 -4.89 -34.72
CA ILE A 587 18.57 -5.65 -35.89
C ILE A 587 18.40 -4.76 -37.15
N GLY A 588 18.88 -3.52 -37.08
CA GLY A 588 18.80 -2.55 -38.17
C GLY A 588 17.37 -2.07 -38.47
N MET A 589 16.47 -2.02 -37.48
CA MET A 589 15.16 -1.39 -37.60
C MET A 589 15.23 0.06 -37.09
N ASN A 590 15.72 0.96 -37.94
CA ASN A 590 15.81 2.40 -37.66
C ASN A 590 14.59 3.18 -38.19
N PHE A 591 14.49 4.47 -37.87
CA PHE A 591 13.39 5.35 -38.31
C PHE A 591 13.12 5.29 -39.81
N GLY A 592 14.12 5.56 -40.66
CA GLY A 592 13.97 5.53 -42.12
C GLY A 592 13.50 4.18 -42.67
N ARG A 593 13.99 3.05 -42.13
CA ARG A 593 13.54 1.70 -42.55
C ARG A 593 12.12 1.40 -42.09
N ALA A 594 11.77 1.73 -40.85
CA ALA A 594 10.43 1.55 -40.33
C ALA A 594 9.42 2.38 -41.13
N LEU A 595 9.70 3.67 -41.35
CA LEU A 595 8.85 4.58 -42.12
C LEU A 595 8.64 4.12 -43.58
N ARG A 596 9.69 3.62 -44.25
CA ARG A 596 9.61 3.01 -45.59
C ARG A 596 8.77 1.72 -45.65
N ASN A 597 8.58 1.04 -44.53
CA ASN A 597 7.64 -0.08 -44.41
C ASN A 597 6.23 0.44 -44.10
N ILE A 598 6.07 1.36 -43.13
CA ILE A 598 4.78 1.95 -42.71
C ILE A 598 3.98 2.47 -43.92
N LEU A 599 4.63 3.13 -44.88
CA LEU A 599 4.01 3.59 -46.14
C LEU A 599 3.43 2.47 -47.06
N ARG A 600 3.53 1.20 -46.66
CA ARG A 600 2.96 0.02 -47.34
C ARG A 600 1.87 -0.67 -46.51
N HIS A 601 1.57 -0.15 -45.32
CA HIS A 601 0.53 -0.65 -44.40
C HIS A 601 -0.77 0.17 -44.48
N ASP A 602 -0.95 0.94 -45.56
CA ASP A 602 -2.15 1.77 -45.81
C ASP A 602 -2.50 2.75 -44.65
N PRO A 603 -1.53 3.51 -44.10
CA PRO A 603 -1.81 4.44 -43.00
C PRO A 603 -2.56 5.68 -43.50
N ASP A 604 -3.44 6.24 -42.67
CA ASP A 604 -3.95 7.60 -42.83
C ASP A 604 -3.07 8.60 -42.06
N VAL A 605 -2.64 8.20 -40.85
CA VAL A 605 -1.84 8.99 -39.92
C VAL A 605 -0.54 8.26 -39.61
N ILE A 606 0.57 8.98 -39.70
CA ILE A 606 1.90 8.49 -39.34
C ILE A 606 2.47 9.36 -38.22
N MET A 607 2.86 8.75 -37.09
CA MET A 607 3.62 9.47 -36.04
C MET A 607 5.07 9.00 -36.02
N ILE A 608 6.01 9.94 -36.10
CA ILE A 608 7.44 9.69 -36.03
C ILE A 608 7.93 10.32 -34.72
N GLY A 609 8.50 9.52 -33.82
CA GLY A 609 8.92 10.00 -32.49
C GLY A 609 9.81 11.24 -32.55
N GLU A 610 10.72 11.30 -33.53
CA GLU A 610 11.52 12.48 -33.86
C GLU A 610 12.15 12.38 -35.25
N ILE A 611 12.46 13.54 -35.84
CA ILE A 611 13.26 13.66 -37.07
C ILE A 611 14.68 14.08 -36.68
N ARG A 612 15.65 13.14 -36.72
CA ARG A 612 17.06 13.41 -36.38
C ARG A 612 17.95 13.71 -37.59
N ASP A 613 17.62 13.16 -38.75
CA ASP A 613 18.46 13.14 -39.95
C ASP A 613 17.68 13.46 -41.25
N GLU A 614 18.44 13.79 -42.30
CA GLU A 614 17.95 14.14 -43.64
C GLU A 614 17.13 13.00 -44.28
N GLU A 615 17.52 11.73 -44.11
CA GLU A 615 16.78 10.59 -44.66
C GLU A 615 15.37 10.51 -44.06
N THR A 616 15.26 10.59 -42.73
CA THR A 616 13.98 10.55 -42.02
C THR A 616 13.11 11.76 -42.37
N ALA A 617 13.73 12.94 -42.51
CA ALA A 617 13.02 14.17 -42.94
C ALA A 617 12.46 14.03 -44.36
N ASP A 618 13.27 13.62 -45.34
CA ASP A 618 12.88 13.44 -46.74
C ASP A 618 11.70 12.47 -46.88
N ILE A 619 11.76 11.31 -46.21
CA ILE A 619 10.67 10.33 -46.26
C ILE A 619 9.41 10.86 -45.55
N ALA A 620 9.54 11.56 -44.42
CA ALA A 620 8.42 12.16 -43.69
C ALA A 620 7.69 13.24 -44.52
N PHE A 621 8.44 14.11 -45.19
CA PHE A 621 7.86 15.11 -46.09
C PHE A 621 7.21 14.48 -47.32
N LYS A 622 7.80 13.44 -47.91
CA LYS A 622 7.17 12.68 -49.01
C LYS A 622 5.89 11.99 -48.56
N ALA A 623 5.82 11.47 -47.33
CA ALA A 623 4.60 10.92 -46.76
C ALA A 623 3.50 12.01 -46.68
N ALA A 624 3.83 13.18 -46.11
CA ALA A 624 2.92 14.32 -46.02
C ALA A 624 2.40 14.78 -47.41
N GLN A 625 3.26 14.85 -48.41
CA GLN A 625 2.88 15.21 -49.79
C GLN A 625 2.05 14.15 -50.52
N THR A 626 2.15 12.87 -50.12
CA THR A 626 1.45 11.75 -50.78
C THR A 626 0.10 11.41 -50.15
N GLY A 627 -0.42 12.27 -49.27
CA GLY A 627 -1.78 12.17 -48.76
C GLY A 627 -1.90 11.67 -47.31
N HIS A 628 -0.82 11.69 -46.53
CA HIS A 628 -0.81 11.23 -45.14
C HIS A 628 -0.74 12.42 -44.17
N LEU A 629 -1.40 12.32 -43.01
CA LEU A 629 -1.17 13.25 -41.90
C LEU A 629 0.05 12.76 -41.10
N VAL A 630 1.11 13.56 -41.09
CA VAL A 630 2.37 13.23 -40.40
C VAL A 630 2.51 14.05 -39.12
N LEU A 631 2.70 13.38 -37.99
CA LEU A 631 3.02 14.01 -36.71
C LEU A 631 4.48 13.69 -36.36
N SER A 632 5.28 14.68 -35.96
CA SER A 632 6.66 14.41 -35.53
C SER A 632 7.20 15.40 -34.51
N THR A 633 8.39 15.13 -33.95
CA THR A 633 9.11 16.07 -33.09
C THR A 633 10.48 16.50 -33.62
N LEU A 634 10.88 17.70 -33.23
CA LEU A 634 12.22 18.27 -33.44
C LEU A 634 12.75 18.94 -32.16
N HIS A 635 14.06 19.12 -32.10
CA HIS A 635 14.77 19.74 -30.99
C HIS A 635 15.23 21.16 -31.34
N THR A 636 14.27 22.10 -31.36
CA THR A 636 14.47 23.54 -31.60
C THR A 636 13.91 24.37 -30.46
N ASN A 637 14.33 25.64 -30.37
CA ASN A 637 13.94 26.51 -29.25
C ASN A 637 12.65 27.31 -29.49
N SER A 638 12.34 27.63 -30.75
CA SER A 638 11.14 28.35 -31.20
C SER A 638 10.49 27.67 -32.41
N ALA A 639 9.29 28.12 -32.77
CA ALA A 639 8.59 27.65 -33.96
C ALA A 639 9.34 28.04 -35.24
N ALA A 640 9.73 29.31 -35.44
CA ALA A 640 10.45 29.72 -36.65
C ALA A 640 11.83 29.07 -36.81
N ASP A 641 12.57 28.82 -35.72
CA ASP A 641 13.86 28.11 -35.81
C ASP A 641 13.70 26.67 -36.30
N THR A 642 12.50 26.08 -36.16
CA THR A 642 12.16 24.77 -36.74
C THR A 642 12.21 24.81 -38.27
N ILE A 643 11.72 25.89 -38.89
CA ILE A 643 11.78 26.09 -40.34
C ILE A 643 13.24 26.21 -40.80
N VAL A 644 14.08 26.94 -40.06
CA VAL A 644 15.51 27.05 -40.35
C VAL A 644 16.19 25.69 -40.20
N ARG A 645 15.90 24.95 -39.12
CA ARG A 645 16.48 23.63 -38.86
C ARG A 645 16.14 22.61 -39.96
N LEU A 646 14.93 22.66 -40.51
CA LEU A 646 14.55 21.82 -41.65
C LEU A 646 15.39 22.12 -42.91
N LYS A 647 15.70 23.40 -43.16
CA LYS A 647 16.59 23.82 -44.26
C LYS A 647 18.04 23.38 -44.03
N GLU A 648 18.53 23.43 -42.79
CA GLU A 648 19.85 22.87 -42.42
C GLU A 648 19.93 21.34 -42.62
N MET A 649 18.79 20.65 -42.56
CA MET A 649 18.65 19.22 -42.84
C MET A 649 18.37 18.94 -44.33
N ASN A 650 18.70 19.89 -45.22
CA ASN A 650 18.54 19.83 -46.67
C ASN A 650 17.09 19.59 -47.17
N VAL A 651 16.07 19.89 -46.35
CA VAL A 651 14.68 19.88 -46.85
C VAL A 651 14.43 21.13 -47.70
N GLU A 652 14.09 20.91 -48.96
CA GLU A 652 13.83 21.96 -49.94
C GLU A 652 12.73 22.94 -49.46
N PRO A 653 12.92 24.28 -49.57
CA PRO A 653 11.94 25.26 -49.10
C PRO A 653 10.53 25.08 -49.67
N TYR A 654 10.41 24.64 -50.93
CA TYR A 654 9.14 24.31 -51.56
C TYR A 654 8.44 23.13 -50.87
N THR A 655 9.18 22.10 -50.50
CA THR A 655 8.68 20.93 -49.78
C THR A 655 8.22 21.31 -48.38
N ILE A 656 8.95 22.19 -47.68
CA ILE A 656 8.52 22.74 -46.39
C ILE A 656 7.21 23.52 -46.55
N ALA A 657 7.17 24.51 -47.45
CA ALA A 657 6.01 25.38 -47.64
C ALA A 657 4.74 24.64 -48.10
N SER A 658 4.87 23.61 -48.93
CA SER A 658 3.73 22.85 -49.46
C SER A 658 3.15 21.81 -48.51
N SER A 659 3.91 21.37 -47.49
CA SER A 659 3.55 20.20 -46.67
C SER A 659 3.41 20.49 -45.19
N LEU A 660 4.10 21.51 -44.66
CA LEU A 660 4.04 21.85 -43.24
C LEU A 660 2.74 22.62 -42.95
N LEU A 661 1.94 22.12 -42.01
CA LEU A 661 0.67 22.70 -41.59
C LEU A 661 0.84 23.65 -40.38
N GLY A 662 1.68 23.25 -39.43
CA GLY A 662 1.91 24.02 -38.22
C GLY A 662 3.01 23.45 -37.33
N ILE A 663 3.50 24.30 -36.43
CA ILE A 663 4.58 24.02 -35.49
C ILE A 663 4.14 24.45 -34.09
N VAL A 664 4.16 23.53 -33.14
CA VAL A 664 3.91 23.77 -31.71
C VAL A 664 5.26 23.72 -30.98
N ALA A 665 5.85 24.87 -30.70
CA ALA A 665 7.02 24.95 -29.82
C ALA A 665 6.54 25.00 -28.36
N GLN A 666 7.18 24.24 -27.46
CA GLN A 666 6.74 24.14 -26.06
C GLN A 666 7.86 24.06 -25.02
N ARG A 667 7.56 24.59 -23.83
CA ARG A 667 8.35 24.50 -22.59
C ARG A 667 7.45 24.07 -21.44
N LEU A 668 8.04 23.50 -20.39
CA LEU A 668 7.37 23.30 -19.09
C LEU A 668 7.97 24.26 -18.06
N ILE A 669 7.11 24.98 -17.35
CA ILE A 669 7.43 25.92 -16.29
C ILE A 669 7.00 25.31 -14.96
N ALA A 670 7.75 25.55 -13.88
CA ALA A 670 7.33 25.13 -12.54
C ALA A 670 6.04 25.86 -12.13
N LYS A 671 5.03 25.12 -11.63
CA LYS A 671 3.83 25.74 -11.04
C LYS A 671 4.08 26.08 -9.57
N ASN A 672 3.94 27.35 -9.22
CA ASN A 672 3.98 27.86 -7.84
C ASN A 672 3.04 27.08 -6.91
N CYS A 673 3.50 26.77 -5.71
CA CYS A 673 2.66 26.21 -4.65
C CYS A 673 1.70 27.27 -4.11
N GLU A 674 0.39 27.02 -4.26
CA GLU A 674 -0.64 28.02 -3.98
C GLU A 674 -0.69 28.48 -2.52
N HIS A 675 -0.25 27.63 -1.59
CA HIS A 675 -0.30 27.84 -0.14
C HIS A 675 0.90 28.61 0.45
N CYS A 676 2.00 28.77 -0.29
CA CYS A 676 3.21 29.46 0.18
C CYS A 676 3.74 30.51 -0.80
N ARG A 677 2.84 31.05 -1.65
CA ARG A 677 3.11 32.20 -2.52
C ARG A 677 3.42 33.44 -1.69
N ILE A 678 4.55 34.08 -1.96
CA ILE A 678 4.93 35.41 -1.49
C ILE A 678 5.14 36.35 -2.67
N ASN A 679 5.17 37.65 -2.44
CA ASN A 679 5.56 38.61 -3.48
C ASN A 679 7.01 38.37 -3.93
N GLU A 680 7.23 38.29 -5.23
CA GLU A 680 8.56 38.22 -5.86
C GLU A 680 9.10 39.65 -6.10
N ASP A 681 10.32 39.93 -5.63
CA ASP A 681 10.99 41.21 -5.91
C ASP A 681 11.65 41.18 -7.30
N VAL A 682 10.89 41.66 -8.30
CA VAL A 682 11.35 41.69 -9.69
C VAL A 682 12.10 42.98 -9.99
N SER A 683 13.42 42.85 -10.19
CA SER A 683 14.32 43.95 -10.52
C SER A 683 13.87 44.79 -11.73
N SER A 684 14.21 46.08 -11.72
CA SER A 684 13.90 47.01 -12.81
C SER A 684 14.47 46.59 -14.17
N VAL A 685 15.64 45.94 -14.19
CA VAL A 685 16.28 45.43 -15.42
C VAL A 685 15.44 44.32 -16.05
N VAL A 686 14.98 43.35 -15.24
CA VAL A 686 14.11 42.26 -15.73
C VAL A 686 12.76 42.83 -16.18
N ARG A 687 12.19 43.79 -15.45
CA ARG A 687 10.94 44.45 -15.86
C ARG A 687 11.07 45.16 -17.21
N GLN A 688 12.14 45.93 -17.41
CA GLN A 688 12.40 46.61 -18.67
C GLN A 688 12.62 45.62 -19.83
N LEU A 689 13.42 44.57 -19.61
CA LEU A 689 13.74 43.56 -20.62
C LEU A 689 12.49 42.82 -21.13
N MET A 690 11.55 42.55 -20.23
CA MET A 690 10.34 41.77 -20.51
C MET A 690 9.09 42.63 -20.77
N SER A 691 9.25 43.97 -20.87
CA SER A 691 8.15 44.93 -21.05
C SER A 691 7.05 44.83 -19.98
N ILE A 692 7.45 44.61 -18.73
CA ILE A 692 6.58 44.51 -17.55
C ILE A 692 6.46 45.88 -16.89
N SER A 693 5.25 46.30 -16.54
CA SER A 693 5.00 47.57 -15.86
C SER A 693 5.47 47.54 -14.39
N SER A 694 5.69 48.70 -13.77
CA SER A 694 6.21 48.79 -12.39
C SER A 694 5.17 48.48 -11.30
N ASP A 695 3.89 48.54 -11.63
CA ASP A 695 2.75 48.24 -10.75
C ASP A 695 2.35 46.75 -10.75
N GLU A 696 2.76 45.98 -11.78
CA GLU A 696 2.53 44.53 -11.84
C GLU A 696 3.21 43.81 -10.68
N LYS A 697 2.45 42.97 -9.96
CA LYS A 697 2.93 42.12 -8.86
C LYS A 697 3.10 40.69 -9.35
N PHE A 698 4.15 40.04 -8.88
CA PHE A 698 4.50 38.67 -9.22
C PHE A 698 4.73 37.86 -7.95
N TYR A 699 4.68 36.54 -8.09
CA TYR A 699 4.69 35.63 -6.96
C TYR A 699 5.74 34.53 -7.14
N ILE A 700 6.46 34.26 -6.06
CA ILE A 700 7.35 33.11 -5.93
C ILE A 700 6.98 32.36 -4.66
N SER A 701 7.18 31.04 -4.65
CA SER A 701 6.78 30.20 -3.53
C SER A 701 8.00 29.82 -2.68
N GLN A 702 7.94 30.01 -1.36
CA GLN A 702 9.08 29.71 -0.48
C GLN A 702 9.27 28.22 -0.17
N GLY A 703 8.21 27.43 -0.30
CA GLY A 703 8.14 26.07 0.22
C GLY A 703 7.27 25.98 1.48
N CYS A 704 6.54 24.88 1.60
CA CYS A 704 5.76 24.49 2.77
C CYS A 704 5.52 22.97 2.71
N ASP A 705 4.95 22.39 3.76
CA ASP A 705 4.75 20.95 3.87
C ASP A 705 3.88 20.38 2.72
N ILE A 706 2.85 21.12 2.28
CA ILE A 706 1.96 20.74 1.18
C ILE A 706 2.72 20.51 -0.15
N CYS A 707 3.81 21.25 -0.39
CA CYS A 707 4.67 21.06 -1.57
C CYS A 707 6.01 20.37 -1.24
N GLY A 708 6.12 19.71 -0.08
CA GLY A 708 7.35 19.04 0.37
C GLY A 708 8.54 20.00 0.46
N ASN A 709 8.31 21.24 0.89
CA ASN A 709 9.30 22.33 0.97
C ASN A 709 10.01 22.67 -0.36
N SER A 710 9.40 22.34 -1.51
CA SER A 710 9.96 22.62 -2.84
C SER A 710 9.59 23.99 -3.42
N GLY A 711 8.46 24.55 -2.97
CA GLY A 711 7.80 25.72 -3.57
C GLY A 711 6.98 25.40 -4.84
N VAL A 712 6.96 24.14 -5.29
CA VAL A 712 6.40 23.76 -6.59
C VAL A 712 5.42 22.60 -6.41
N THR A 713 4.22 22.70 -6.98
CA THR A 713 3.18 21.65 -6.92
C THR A 713 2.97 20.91 -8.25
N GLY A 714 3.64 21.36 -9.32
CA GLY A 714 3.46 20.78 -10.64
C GLY A 714 4.23 21.54 -11.71
N ARG A 715 3.79 21.40 -12.95
CA ARG A 715 4.31 22.17 -14.09
C ARG A 715 3.16 22.65 -14.97
N VAL A 716 3.26 23.88 -15.47
CA VAL A 716 2.38 24.41 -16.52
C VAL A 716 3.15 24.48 -17.84
N PRO A 717 2.55 24.09 -18.97
CA PRO A 717 3.18 24.22 -20.28
C PRO A 717 2.97 25.62 -20.86
N ALA A 718 4.04 26.18 -21.42
CA ALA A 718 3.96 27.38 -22.24
C ALA A 718 4.18 26.99 -23.70
N TYR A 719 3.26 27.42 -24.57
CA TYR A 719 3.23 27.11 -25.99
C TYR A 719 3.47 28.34 -26.85
N GLU A 720 3.93 28.07 -28.06
CA GLU A 720 3.98 28.99 -29.20
C GLU A 720 3.53 28.18 -30.42
N PHE A 721 2.39 28.56 -31.00
CA PHE A 721 1.76 27.82 -32.08
C PHE A 721 1.76 28.62 -33.39
N LEU A 722 2.65 28.23 -34.29
CA LEU A 722 2.79 28.81 -35.61
C LEU A 722 1.98 27.98 -36.60
N LYS A 723 0.86 28.53 -37.10
CA LYS A 723 0.13 27.97 -38.25
C LYS A 723 0.82 28.42 -39.55
N VAL A 724 0.99 27.53 -40.51
CA VAL A 724 1.62 27.86 -41.80
C VAL A 724 0.56 28.44 -42.74
N THR A 725 0.44 29.77 -42.73
CA THR A 725 -0.42 30.56 -43.63
C THR A 725 0.25 30.80 -44.99
N GLU A 726 -0.49 31.30 -45.98
CA GLU A 726 0.08 31.68 -47.30
C GLU A 726 1.23 32.68 -47.18
N GLN A 727 1.18 33.62 -46.23
CA GLN A 727 2.26 34.58 -46.00
C GLN A 727 3.50 33.89 -45.41
N ILE A 728 3.32 32.98 -44.45
CA ILE A 728 4.42 32.16 -43.92
C ILE A 728 5.01 31.27 -45.02
N GLN A 729 4.19 30.67 -45.90
CA GLN A 729 4.66 29.90 -47.06
C GLN A 729 5.52 30.76 -47.99
N ASN A 730 5.09 31.97 -48.31
CA ASN A 730 5.88 32.91 -49.11
C ASN A 730 7.22 33.23 -48.44
N ASN A 731 7.24 33.50 -47.14
CA ASN A 731 8.46 33.75 -46.37
C ASN A 731 9.39 32.52 -46.34
N ILE A 732 8.85 31.30 -46.28
CA ILE A 732 9.64 30.06 -46.38
C ILE A 732 10.31 29.98 -47.76
N LEU A 733 9.55 30.24 -48.85
CA LEU A 733 10.02 30.19 -50.24
C LEU A 733 11.07 31.26 -50.57
N THR A 734 10.94 32.47 -50.03
CA THR A 734 11.93 33.56 -50.22
C THR A 734 13.18 33.41 -49.36
N ASN A 735 13.26 32.39 -48.51
CA ASN A 735 14.32 32.20 -47.52
C ASN A 735 14.44 33.35 -46.50
N ALA A 736 13.30 33.85 -46.03
CA ALA A 736 13.26 34.77 -44.90
C ALA A 736 13.96 34.18 -43.64
N PRO A 737 14.69 35.01 -42.86
CA PRO A 737 15.30 34.59 -41.61
C PRO A 737 14.27 34.32 -40.51
N SER A 738 14.66 33.55 -39.48
CA SER A 738 13.81 33.19 -38.33
C SER A 738 13.09 34.41 -37.69
N LEU A 739 13.78 35.56 -37.59
CA LEU A 739 13.21 36.80 -37.04
C LEU A 739 12.01 37.32 -37.85
N GLU A 740 12.06 37.27 -39.18
CA GLU A 740 10.98 37.76 -40.06
C GLU A 740 9.79 36.80 -40.07
N LEU A 741 10.07 35.49 -39.99
CA LEU A 741 9.05 34.45 -39.80
C LEU A 741 8.31 34.63 -38.46
N ASN A 742 9.03 34.83 -37.35
CA ASN A 742 8.44 35.10 -36.05
C ASN A 742 7.61 36.39 -36.04
N GLN A 743 8.14 37.50 -36.57
CA GLN A 743 7.40 38.76 -36.66
C GLN A 743 6.12 38.63 -37.49
N THR A 744 6.15 37.88 -38.59
CA THR A 744 4.96 37.61 -39.41
C THR A 744 3.93 36.79 -38.63
N ALA A 745 4.36 35.73 -37.94
CA ALA A 745 3.47 34.89 -37.14
C ALA A 745 2.86 35.67 -35.96
N GLU A 746 3.64 36.51 -35.26
CA GLU A 746 3.14 37.39 -34.20
C GLU A 746 2.10 38.40 -34.72
N LEU A 747 2.30 38.96 -35.92
CA LEU A 747 1.32 39.85 -36.57
C LEU A 747 0.02 39.12 -36.97
N GLU A 748 0.09 37.83 -37.31
CA GLU A 748 -1.06 36.94 -37.51
C GLU A 748 -1.65 36.41 -36.17
N GLY A 749 -1.09 36.89 -35.06
CA GLY A 749 -1.57 36.64 -33.70
C GLY A 749 -1.15 35.29 -33.12
N MET A 750 0.03 34.80 -33.48
CA MET A 750 0.77 33.82 -32.67
C MET A 750 1.20 34.47 -31.36
N GLN A 751 0.98 33.80 -30.23
CA GLN A 751 1.55 34.18 -28.95
C GLN A 751 2.92 33.49 -28.80
N SER A 752 3.97 34.23 -28.46
CA SER A 752 5.30 33.63 -28.22
C SER A 752 5.38 32.94 -26.86
N ILE A 753 6.32 31.98 -26.71
CA ILE A 753 6.45 31.20 -25.46
C ILE A 753 6.61 32.13 -24.25
N VAL A 754 7.35 33.23 -24.40
CA VAL A 754 7.57 34.23 -23.34
C VAL A 754 6.26 34.95 -22.97
N GLN A 755 5.44 35.33 -23.96
CA GLN A 755 4.15 35.97 -23.70
C GLN A 755 3.17 35.02 -22.99
N CYS A 756 3.15 33.74 -23.38
CA CYS A 756 2.37 32.69 -22.71
C CYS A 756 2.84 32.52 -21.26
N ALA A 757 4.16 32.39 -21.05
CA ALA A 757 4.79 32.25 -19.74
C ALA A 757 4.55 33.46 -18.81
N LEU A 758 4.58 34.69 -19.35
CA LEU A 758 4.20 35.90 -18.61
C LEU A 758 2.72 35.89 -18.18
N GLY A 759 1.82 35.25 -18.94
CA GLY A 759 0.43 35.03 -18.53
C GLY A 759 0.33 34.24 -17.22
N TYR A 760 1.02 33.10 -17.12
CA TYR A 760 1.08 32.33 -15.88
C TYR A 760 1.72 33.11 -14.72
N ALA A 761 2.75 33.92 -14.98
CA ALA A 761 3.37 34.74 -13.94
C ALA A 761 2.42 35.82 -13.40
N ARG A 762 1.62 36.45 -14.26
CA ARG A 762 0.57 37.42 -13.87
C ARG A 762 -0.55 36.79 -13.04
N ASN A 763 -0.88 35.53 -13.30
CA ASN A 763 -1.83 34.76 -12.50
C ASN A 763 -1.21 34.24 -11.18
N GLY A 764 0.10 34.44 -10.97
CA GLY A 764 0.83 33.90 -9.82
C GLY A 764 1.07 32.39 -9.88
N ASP A 765 0.85 31.75 -11.02
CA ASP A 765 1.10 30.32 -11.24
C ASP A 765 2.56 30.01 -11.57
N ALA A 766 3.34 31.00 -12.03
CA ALA A 766 4.77 30.87 -12.28
C ALA A 766 5.56 32.04 -11.66
N SER A 767 6.86 31.83 -11.40
CA SER A 767 7.77 32.92 -11.00
C SER A 767 8.33 33.65 -12.22
N ILE A 768 8.60 34.96 -12.10
CA ILE A 768 9.30 35.71 -13.15
C ILE A 768 10.74 35.20 -13.31
N ALA A 769 11.38 34.71 -12.25
CA ALA A 769 12.66 34.01 -12.35
C ALA A 769 12.61 32.82 -13.34
N ASP A 770 11.51 32.05 -13.38
CA ASP A 770 11.34 30.95 -14.33
C ASP A 770 10.98 31.41 -15.74
N VAL A 771 10.19 32.48 -15.89
CA VAL A 771 9.93 33.07 -17.22
C VAL A 771 11.21 33.66 -17.82
N HIS A 772 12.02 34.34 -17.01
CA HIS A 772 13.31 34.91 -17.43
C HIS A 772 14.30 33.81 -17.86
N ARG A 773 14.27 32.62 -17.24
CA ARG A 773 15.07 31.47 -17.71
C ARG A 773 14.71 31.04 -19.13
N ILE A 774 13.43 31.10 -19.51
CA ILE A 774 12.97 30.79 -20.87
C ILE A 774 13.34 31.91 -21.84
N PHE A 775 13.24 33.17 -21.43
CA PHE A 775 13.63 34.32 -22.25
C PHE A 775 15.10 34.30 -22.67
N VAL A 776 15.99 33.74 -21.83
CA VAL A 776 17.45 33.70 -22.05
C VAL A 776 17.90 32.39 -22.74
N SER A 777 17.01 31.41 -22.96
CA SER A 777 17.34 30.06 -23.45
C SER A 777 16.98 29.80 -24.92
#